data_AF-A0A290X3Q5-F1
#
_entry.id   AF-A0A290X3Q5-F1
#
_cell.length_a   1.000
_cell.length_b   1.000
_cell.length_c   1.000
_cell.angle_alpha   90.00
_cell.angle_beta   90.00
_cell.angle_gamma   90.00
#
_symmetry.space_group_name_H-M   'P 1'
#
loop_
_entity.id
_entity.type
_entity.pdbx_description
1 polymer ?
#
loop_
_entity_poly.entity_id
_entity_poly.type
_entity_poly.pdbx_seq_one_letter_code
_entity_poly.pdbx_strand_id
1 'polypeptide(L)'
;MLAILERIDPNSSNIDLLVALFNSLRPKRPHDSATAIANVRTLRQLLKGNPAQARALHEYVLRVLAARRHASLYTDIGVLSNSGFFTELKRRIAYRMLPPALGDEYLNDALDQVLYLKTDYLWISNVPATDWLELFDVLTSDDIELAVGDGNIMLPGILDAIRTLSYRVCAMGLEPELTRFHNEIEVFQSPFMVQNTEVNAYLDAYSNLLQGNIEHIEDARHLLVMLDQCDAVIAKIRKKALYQGTSIPLTYLLVALAQSIDRLRKLLFLVDTSGELPASCNVDIAAITVDATQDLLHPQPVSRRRAGAVGLALELIRAHNHKYKVSDLFSDNINLLARNVTENASRTGEHYIAENRREMGAMFLSSAGAGVIIGFMALFKILMSYLRSAPLVEAFMFSMNYSIGFMFIHLLHFTVATKQPAMTASRIAAGLHSKDGRNIDLDSMAELINKVFRTQNMAVLGNLATAIPTAWLIALGYKAITGHHLVSPEKAMHLLHDIDPIGSPAIFYAMIAGVCLFVAGLISGYYDNQALYTRWAQRIAQLRGLGRIIGQDRLQRLGWYLENNLGGLMGNFYFGILLGSIGTLGFLIGLPIDIRHITFSAANFATALVGLDHNMSWQLAVKSLSGIFAIGTANLLVSFGLALWVALRSRQVRFKHGMQLLKILGKRFLRAPIVFFFGSKNPPPLALLDDSANLSPTTKAQK
;
A
#
# COMPACT_ATOMS: atom_id res chain seq x y z
N MET A 1 38.59 -20.01 -10.64
CA MET A 1 39.01 -19.30 -9.41
C MET A 1 40.51 -19.14 -9.38
N LEU A 2 41.31 -20.22 -9.32
CA LEU A 2 42.79 -20.14 -9.26
C LEU A 2 43.41 -19.26 -10.36
N ALA A 3 43.07 -19.49 -11.63
CA ALA A 3 43.55 -18.67 -12.76
C ALA A 3 43.13 -17.18 -12.69
N ILE A 4 42.08 -16.84 -11.92
CA ILE A 4 41.71 -15.44 -11.67
C ILE A 4 42.61 -14.87 -10.58
N LEU A 5 42.81 -15.62 -9.48
CA LEU A 5 43.68 -15.23 -8.36
C LEU A 5 45.12 -15.00 -8.82
N GLU A 6 45.65 -15.81 -9.73
CA GLU A 6 47.00 -15.66 -10.31
C GLU A 6 47.17 -14.39 -11.15
N ARG A 7 46.07 -13.83 -11.67
CA ARG A 7 46.07 -12.60 -12.46
C ARG A 7 45.87 -11.35 -11.63
N ILE A 8 45.57 -11.48 -10.33
CA ILE A 8 45.36 -10.34 -9.45
C ILE A 8 46.69 -9.60 -9.29
N ASP A 9 46.71 -8.36 -9.74
CA ASP A 9 47.78 -7.42 -9.43
C ASP A 9 47.36 -6.62 -8.18
N PRO A 10 48.08 -6.77 -7.05
CA PRO A 10 47.80 -6.01 -5.83
C PRO A 10 47.90 -4.51 -6.05
N ASN A 11 48.54 -4.05 -7.13
CA ASN A 11 48.67 -2.64 -7.44
C ASN A 11 47.53 -2.01 -8.23
N SER A 12 46.65 -2.82 -8.79
CA SER A 12 45.57 -2.36 -9.66
C SER A 12 44.32 -1.97 -8.88
N SER A 13 43.63 -0.92 -9.34
CA SER A 13 42.29 -0.53 -8.87
C SER A 13 41.17 -0.89 -9.85
N ASN A 14 41.52 -1.52 -10.98
CA ASN A 14 40.56 -2.01 -11.98
C ASN A 14 39.73 -3.16 -11.35
N ILE A 15 38.41 -3.08 -11.47
CA ILE A 15 37.46 -3.98 -10.81
C ILE A 15 37.14 -5.27 -11.60
N ASP A 16 37.58 -5.40 -12.85
CA ASP A 16 37.24 -6.50 -13.76
C ASP A 16 37.56 -7.88 -13.18
N LEU A 17 38.69 -8.01 -12.49
CA LEU A 17 39.09 -9.26 -11.85
C LEU A 17 38.23 -9.59 -10.62
N LEU A 18 37.78 -8.57 -9.88
CA LEU A 18 36.81 -8.74 -8.80
C LEU A 18 35.45 -9.19 -9.35
N VAL A 19 34.99 -8.59 -10.46
CA VAL A 19 33.76 -9.02 -11.16
C VAL A 19 33.88 -10.47 -11.63
N ALA A 20 35.02 -10.85 -12.22
CA ALA A 20 35.29 -12.23 -12.64
C ALA A 20 35.31 -13.21 -11.45
N LEU A 21 35.89 -12.81 -10.32
CA LEU A 21 35.90 -13.61 -9.10
C LEU A 21 34.48 -13.84 -8.57
N PHE A 22 33.68 -12.79 -8.42
CA PHE A 22 32.28 -12.91 -7.99
C PHE A 22 31.42 -13.70 -8.99
N ASN A 23 31.66 -13.56 -10.30
CA ASN A 23 31.03 -14.40 -11.32
C ASN A 23 31.30 -15.90 -11.08
N SER A 24 32.48 -16.26 -10.58
CA SER A 24 32.81 -17.66 -10.28
C SER A 24 32.19 -18.18 -9.00
N LEU A 25 31.86 -17.30 -8.04
CA LEU A 25 31.15 -17.66 -6.81
C LEU A 25 29.64 -17.85 -7.06
N ARG A 26 29.08 -17.10 -8.01
CA ARG A 26 27.66 -17.07 -8.32
C ARG A 26 27.15 -18.44 -8.85
N PRO A 27 26.07 -19.00 -8.27
CA PRO A 27 25.46 -20.23 -8.80
C PRO A 27 24.68 -19.96 -10.09
N LYS A 28 24.56 -20.97 -10.96
CA LYS A 28 23.75 -20.88 -12.20
C LYS A 28 22.26 -20.65 -11.91
N ARG A 29 21.76 -21.19 -10.79
CA ARG A 29 20.37 -21.01 -10.32
C ARG A 29 20.41 -20.17 -9.03
N PRO A 30 19.68 -19.04 -8.93
CA PRO A 30 19.77 -18.15 -7.76
C PRO A 30 19.38 -18.76 -6.41
N HIS A 31 18.57 -19.82 -6.44
CA HIS A 31 18.11 -20.53 -5.23
C HIS A 31 19.00 -21.71 -4.83
N ASP A 32 20.05 -22.01 -5.61
CA ASP A 32 20.99 -23.09 -5.30
C ASP A 32 22.04 -22.60 -4.29
N SER A 33 21.64 -22.56 -3.01
CA SER A 33 22.49 -22.14 -1.91
C SER A 33 23.65 -23.11 -1.66
N ALA A 34 23.45 -24.42 -1.87
CA ALA A 34 24.48 -25.43 -1.66
C ALA A 34 25.71 -25.19 -2.54
N THR A 35 25.50 -24.89 -3.83
CA THR A 35 26.59 -24.57 -4.75
C THR A 35 27.29 -23.27 -4.36
N ALA A 36 26.55 -22.23 -3.96
CA ALA A 36 27.14 -20.96 -3.52
C ALA A 36 28.02 -21.13 -2.27
N ILE A 37 27.53 -21.89 -1.28
CA ILE A 37 28.28 -22.22 -0.05
C ILE A 37 29.56 -22.99 -0.41
N ALA A 38 29.45 -24.01 -1.27
CA ALA A 38 30.61 -24.79 -1.72
C ALA A 38 31.65 -23.91 -2.44
N ASN A 39 31.21 -22.98 -3.28
CA ASN A 39 32.09 -22.05 -3.98
C ASN A 39 32.85 -21.11 -3.03
N VAL A 40 32.16 -20.53 -2.04
CA VAL A 40 32.78 -19.65 -1.03
C VAL A 40 33.79 -20.43 -0.18
N ARG A 41 33.44 -21.65 0.27
CA ARG A 41 34.34 -22.53 1.00
C ARG A 41 35.55 -22.97 0.16
N THR A 42 35.35 -23.20 -1.13
CA THR A 42 36.43 -23.52 -2.08
C THR A 42 37.39 -22.35 -2.22
N LEU A 43 36.88 -21.12 -2.39
CA LEU A 43 37.72 -19.91 -2.42
C LEU A 43 38.53 -19.79 -1.13
N ARG A 44 37.89 -19.94 0.04
CA ARG A 44 38.58 -19.93 1.34
C ARG A 44 39.69 -20.98 1.40
N GLN A 45 39.44 -22.21 0.96
CA GLN A 45 40.45 -23.29 0.95
C GLN A 45 41.63 -22.99 0.01
N LEU A 46 41.38 -22.43 -1.18
CA LEU A 46 42.43 -22.03 -2.11
C LEU A 46 43.34 -20.95 -1.51
N LEU A 47 42.75 -19.95 -0.85
CA LEU A 47 43.49 -18.87 -0.21
C LEU A 47 44.27 -19.36 1.03
N LYS A 48 43.70 -20.28 1.84
CA LYS A 48 44.45 -20.94 2.92
C LYS A 48 45.65 -21.74 2.41
N GLY A 49 45.55 -22.34 1.24
CA GLY A 49 46.63 -23.11 0.61
C GLY A 49 47.73 -22.25 -0.02
N ASN A 50 47.50 -20.96 -0.27
CA ASN A 50 48.47 -20.05 -0.88
C ASN A 50 48.42 -18.66 -0.24
N PRO A 51 49.19 -18.42 0.85
CA PRO A 51 49.21 -17.13 1.55
C PRO A 51 49.60 -15.94 0.68
N ALA A 52 50.44 -16.13 -0.34
CA ALA A 52 50.81 -15.06 -1.26
C ALA A 52 49.62 -14.58 -2.09
N GLN A 53 48.74 -15.50 -2.53
CA GLN A 53 47.50 -15.16 -3.22
C GLN A 53 46.48 -14.51 -2.27
N ALA A 54 46.41 -14.94 -1.01
CA ALA A 54 45.58 -14.30 0.00
C ALA A 54 45.99 -12.84 0.22
N ARG A 55 47.29 -12.58 0.39
CA ARG A 55 47.84 -11.22 0.51
C ARG A 55 47.60 -10.38 -0.73
N ALA A 56 47.86 -10.91 -1.92
CA ALA A 56 47.62 -10.19 -3.18
C ALA A 56 46.15 -9.80 -3.37
N LEU A 57 45.22 -10.72 -3.06
CA LEU A 57 43.78 -10.44 -3.10
C LEU A 57 43.37 -9.42 -2.03
N HIS A 58 43.92 -9.50 -0.83
CA HIS A 58 43.67 -8.53 0.24
C HIS A 58 44.10 -7.12 -0.16
N GLU A 59 45.35 -6.94 -0.57
CA GLU A 59 45.89 -5.64 -1.01
C GLU A 59 45.12 -5.08 -2.21
N TYR A 60 44.78 -5.93 -3.20
CA TYR A 60 43.95 -5.56 -4.34
C TYR A 60 42.56 -5.05 -3.91
N VAL A 61 41.86 -5.79 -3.04
CA VAL A 61 40.54 -5.37 -2.55
C VAL A 61 40.64 -4.06 -1.77
N LEU A 62 41.66 -3.90 -0.91
CA LEU A 62 41.89 -2.65 -0.20
C LEU A 62 42.11 -1.48 -1.16
N ARG A 63 42.87 -1.64 -2.24
CA ARG A 63 43.05 -0.58 -3.25
C ARG A 63 41.78 -0.26 -4.01
N VAL A 64 41.01 -1.28 -4.41
CA VAL A 64 39.70 -1.11 -5.06
C VAL A 64 38.75 -0.31 -4.16
N LEU A 65 38.76 -0.57 -2.85
CA LEU A 65 37.98 0.15 -1.86
C LEU A 65 38.52 1.57 -1.62
N ALA A 66 39.83 1.75 -1.43
CA ALA A 66 40.46 3.03 -1.17
C ALA A 66 40.35 4.01 -2.35
N ALA A 67 40.31 3.51 -3.59
CA ALA A 67 40.15 4.31 -4.79
C ALA A 67 38.74 4.94 -4.94
N ARG A 68 37.77 4.55 -4.11
CA ARG A 68 36.35 4.89 -4.28
C ARG A 68 35.80 5.64 -3.08
N ARG A 69 34.79 6.49 -3.33
CA ARG A 69 34.03 7.20 -2.30
C ARG A 69 32.97 6.29 -1.69
N HIS A 70 32.93 6.25 -0.36
CA HIS A 70 32.13 5.30 0.41
C HIS A 70 30.79 5.85 0.90
N ALA A 71 30.72 7.15 1.20
CA ALA A 71 29.60 7.74 1.94
C ALA A 71 28.22 7.45 1.30
N SER A 72 28.10 7.55 -0.04
CA SER A 72 26.83 7.32 -0.76
C SER A 72 26.30 5.89 -0.62
N LEU A 73 27.17 4.89 -0.47
CA LEU A 73 26.77 3.50 -0.21
C LEU A 73 25.99 3.42 1.11
N TYR A 74 26.47 4.10 2.14
CA TYR A 74 25.89 4.05 3.48
C TYR A 74 24.70 5.00 3.66
N THR A 75 24.61 6.09 2.88
CA THR A 75 23.52 7.08 2.98
C THR A 75 22.32 6.77 2.09
N ASP A 76 22.55 6.30 0.86
CA ASP A 76 21.53 6.33 -0.21
C ASP A 76 20.96 4.94 -0.53
N ILE A 77 21.77 3.88 -0.42
CA ILE A 77 21.31 2.53 -0.74
C ILE A 77 20.39 2.03 0.38
N GLY A 78 19.15 1.67 -0.01
CA GLY A 78 18.14 1.16 0.91
C GLY A 78 17.41 2.22 1.72
N VAL A 79 17.72 3.51 1.50
CA VAL A 79 16.98 4.62 2.11
C VAL A 79 16.28 5.44 1.03
N LEU A 80 15.03 5.83 1.29
CA LEU A 80 14.28 6.69 0.39
C LEU A 80 14.93 8.07 0.23
N SER A 81 14.89 8.60 -1.00
CA SER A 81 15.52 9.90 -1.32
C SER A 81 14.67 11.08 -0.85
N ASN A 82 15.26 12.25 -0.63
CA ASN A 82 14.50 13.46 -0.27
C ASN A 82 13.65 14.04 -1.42
N SER A 83 13.77 13.51 -2.64
CA SER A 83 13.11 14.06 -3.84
C SER A 83 11.60 13.82 -3.94
N GLY A 84 11.03 13.10 -2.97
CA GLY A 84 9.61 12.77 -2.88
C GLY A 84 9.19 11.56 -3.70
N PHE A 85 7.99 11.06 -3.42
CA PHE A 85 7.47 9.81 -3.96
C PHE A 85 7.40 9.75 -5.50
N PHE A 86 6.85 10.78 -6.15
CA PHE A 86 6.64 10.75 -7.61
C PHE A 86 7.95 10.85 -8.38
N THR A 87 8.91 11.63 -7.87
CA THR A 87 10.26 11.72 -8.43
C THR A 87 10.97 10.37 -8.33
N GLU A 88 10.88 9.72 -7.17
CA GLU A 88 11.40 8.37 -6.94
C GLU A 88 10.75 7.34 -7.88
N LEU A 89 9.42 7.37 -8.01
CA LEU A 89 8.67 6.46 -8.88
C LEU A 89 9.10 6.61 -10.34
N LYS A 90 9.14 7.85 -10.84
CA LYS A 90 9.59 8.16 -12.19
C LYS A 90 11.02 7.68 -12.41
N ARG A 91 11.91 7.92 -11.44
CA ARG A 91 13.32 7.49 -11.50
C ARG A 91 13.45 5.97 -11.55
N ARG A 92 12.72 5.22 -10.71
CA ARG A 92 12.76 3.74 -10.72
C ARG A 92 12.20 3.15 -12.00
N ILE A 93 11.15 3.74 -12.58
CA ILE A 93 10.62 3.32 -13.88
C ILE A 93 11.66 3.59 -14.98
N ALA A 94 12.23 4.80 -15.01
CA ALA A 94 13.23 5.19 -16.00
C ALA A 94 14.48 4.28 -15.92
N TYR A 95 15.06 4.11 -14.74
CA TYR A 95 16.26 3.29 -14.54
C TYR A 95 16.04 1.78 -14.64
N ARG A 96 14.77 1.34 -14.64
CA ARG A 96 14.43 -0.03 -15.00
C ARG A 96 14.45 -0.25 -16.52
N MET A 97 14.12 0.78 -17.30
CA MET A 97 14.18 0.74 -18.76
C MET A 97 15.60 1.01 -19.28
N LEU A 98 16.29 1.98 -18.69
CA LEU A 98 17.63 2.39 -19.06
C LEU A 98 18.45 2.68 -17.78
N PRO A 99 19.29 1.74 -17.31
CA PRO A 99 20.15 1.92 -16.14
C PRO A 99 21.05 3.16 -16.25
N PRO A 100 21.45 3.77 -15.13
CA PRO A 100 22.39 4.89 -15.15
C PRO A 100 23.78 4.45 -15.67
N ALA A 101 24.54 5.41 -16.18
CA ALA A 101 25.95 5.18 -16.51
C ALA A 101 26.75 4.94 -15.21
N LEU A 102 27.55 3.88 -15.20
CA LEU A 102 28.39 3.52 -14.06
C LEU A 102 29.73 4.27 -14.16
N GLY A 103 30.19 4.83 -13.05
CA GLY A 103 31.53 5.41 -12.93
C GLY A 103 32.46 4.56 -12.06
N ASP A 104 33.71 5.03 -11.93
CA ASP A 104 34.72 4.42 -11.04
C ASP A 104 34.93 5.22 -9.75
N GLU A 105 34.23 6.34 -9.55
CA GLU A 105 34.42 7.24 -8.40
C GLU A 105 33.75 6.74 -7.12
N TYR A 106 32.62 6.04 -7.23
CA TYR A 106 31.79 5.69 -6.08
C TYR A 106 31.70 4.17 -5.87
N LEU A 107 31.63 3.76 -4.59
CA LEU A 107 31.54 2.36 -4.22
C LEU A 107 30.18 1.72 -4.59
N ASN A 108 29.12 2.53 -4.69
CA ASN A 108 27.81 2.05 -5.16
C ASN A 108 27.87 1.56 -6.62
N ASP A 109 28.62 2.24 -7.49
CA ASP A 109 28.81 1.86 -8.89
C ASP A 109 29.66 0.59 -9.00
N ALA A 110 30.66 0.43 -8.12
CA ALA A 110 31.40 -0.82 -8.00
C ALA A 110 30.51 -2.00 -7.61
N LEU A 111 29.55 -1.80 -6.70
CA LEU A 111 28.56 -2.82 -6.39
C LEU A 111 27.67 -3.15 -7.59
N ASP A 112 27.30 -2.18 -8.43
CA ASP A 112 26.55 -2.46 -9.66
C ASP A 112 27.35 -3.32 -10.65
N GLN A 113 28.65 -3.07 -10.76
CA GLN A 113 29.55 -3.84 -11.64
C GLN A 113 29.71 -5.28 -11.14
N VAL A 114 29.87 -5.48 -9.83
CA VAL A 114 30.09 -6.80 -9.22
C VAL A 114 28.78 -7.60 -9.10
N LEU A 115 27.69 -6.94 -8.69
CA LEU A 115 26.37 -7.52 -8.37
C LEU A 115 25.30 -7.14 -9.39
N TYR A 116 25.65 -7.21 -10.68
CA TYR A 116 24.80 -6.77 -11.79
C TYR A 116 23.48 -7.55 -11.93
N LEU A 117 23.37 -8.75 -11.34
CA LEU A 117 22.12 -9.52 -11.39
C LEU A 117 21.22 -9.16 -10.20
N LYS A 118 19.96 -8.82 -10.51
CA LYS A 118 18.91 -8.49 -9.51
C LYS A 118 18.61 -9.59 -8.48
N THR A 119 19.14 -10.80 -8.69
CA THR A 119 18.96 -11.97 -7.84
C THR A 119 20.19 -12.30 -6.99
N ASP A 120 21.26 -11.50 -7.07
CA ASP A 120 22.52 -11.81 -6.38
C ASP A 120 22.37 -11.86 -4.86
N TYR A 121 21.56 -10.97 -4.30
CA TYR A 121 21.24 -11.02 -2.88
C TYR A 121 20.72 -12.38 -2.41
N LEU A 122 20.04 -13.18 -3.26
CA LEU A 122 19.46 -14.46 -2.86
C LEU A 122 20.52 -15.49 -2.48
N TRP A 123 21.56 -15.64 -3.31
CA TRP A 123 22.60 -16.62 -3.02
C TRP A 123 23.53 -16.10 -1.93
N ILE A 124 23.87 -14.80 -1.96
CA ILE A 124 24.75 -14.18 -0.96
C ILE A 124 24.14 -14.28 0.44
N SER A 125 22.84 -13.98 0.59
CA SER A 125 22.16 -14.05 1.90
C SER A 125 21.95 -15.47 2.41
N ASN A 126 22.09 -16.48 1.55
CA ASN A 126 21.94 -17.89 1.93
C ASN A 126 23.28 -18.55 2.26
N VAL A 127 24.41 -17.90 2.00
CA VAL A 127 25.71 -18.35 2.51
C VAL A 127 25.79 -17.98 3.99
N PRO A 128 26.07 -18.94 4.89
CA PRO A 128 26.20 -18.70 6.32
C PRO A 128 27.16 -17.54 6.62
N ALA A 129 26.86 -16.77 7.66
CA ALA A 129 27.69 -15.62 8.02
C ALA A 129 29.10 -16.06 8.46
N THR A 130 29.24 -17.29 8.98
CA THR A 130 30.53 -17.93 9.28
C THR A 130 31.45 -18.00 8.09
N ASP A 131 30.96 -18.52 6.97
CA ASP A 131 31.76 -18.77 5.79
C ASP A 131 32.31 -17.45 5.24
N TRP A 132 31.54 -16.35 5.36
CA TRP A 132 32.01 -15.00 5.06
C TRP A 132 33.07 -14.51 6.04
N LEU A 133 32.82 -14.64 7.36
CA LEU A 133 33.75 -14.19 8.39
C LEU A 133 35.09 -14.92 8.31
N GLU A 134 35.08 -16.23 8.14
CA GLU A 134 36.29 -17.03 7.98
C GLU A 134 37.03 -16.71 6.68
N LEU A 135 36.32 -16.44 5.59
CA LEU A 135 36.96 -15.97 4.36
C LEU A 135 37.66 -14.62 4.60
N PHE A 136 37.03 -13.71 5.33
CA PHE A 136 37.66 -12.44 5.71
C PHE A 136 38.86 -12.65 6.63
N ASP A 137 38.80 -13.58 7.60
CA ASP A 137 39.94 -13.90 8.47
C ASP A 137 41.17 -14.38 7.69
N VAL A 138 40.95 -15.20 6.66
CA VAL A 138 42.03 -15.67 5.77
C VAL A 138 42.64 -14.51 4.97
N LEU A 139 41.83 -13.51 4.59
CA LEU A 139 42.31 -12.33 3.88
C LEU A 139 43.04 -11.34 4.80
N THR A 140 42.71 -11.28 6.09
CA THR A 140 43.22 -10.28 7.04
C THR A 140 44.20 -10.86 8.08
N SER A 141 44.80 -12.04 7.84
CA SER A 141 45.65 -12.72 8.83
C SER A 141 46.94 -11.94 9.19
N ASP A 142 47.38 -12.08 10.44
CA ASP A 142 48.42 -11.26 11.13
C ASP A 142 49.84 -11.26 10.51
N ASP A 143 50.17 -12.20 9.60
CA ASP A 143 51.47 -12.22 8.89
C ASP A 143 51.58 -11.12 7.80
N ILE A 144 50.50 -10.38 7.57
CA ILE A 144 50.50 -9.20 6.72
C ILE A 144 50.89 -8.02 7.61
N GLU A 145 52.19 -7.71 7.67
CA GLU A 145 52.68 -6.43 8.20
C GLU A 145 51.91 -5.29 7.51
N LEU A 146 50.87 -4.80 8.18
CA LEU A 146 50.18 -3.57 7.82
C LEU A 146 51.24 -2.47 7.85
N ALA A 147 51.52 -1.87 6.69
CA ALA A 147 52.39 -0.72 6.62
C ALA A 147 51.88 0.32 7.64
N VAL A 148 52.79 0.76 8.52
CA VAL A 148 52.54 1.75 9.56
C VAL A 148 51.92 3.00 8.92
N GLY A 149 50.59 3.14 9.00
CA GLY A 149 49.83 4.23 8.37
C GLY A 149 48.40 3.90 7.91
N ASP A 150 48.05 2.62 7.69
CA ASP A 150 46.73 2.26 7.15
C ASP A 150 45.64 2.14 8.24
N GLY A 151 45.00 3.27 8.55
CA GLY A 151 43.74 3.28 9.30
C GLY A 151 42.61 2.56 8.57
N ASN A 152 41.51 2.23 9.27
CA ASN A 152 40.33 1.59 8.67
C ASN A 152 39.80 2.40 7.47
N ILE A 153 40.05 1.94 6.24
CA ILE A 153 39.71 2.64 4.98
C ILE A 153 38.22 2.98 4.87
N MET A 154 37.35 2.17 5.47
CA MET A 154 35.90 2.38 5.43
C MET A 154 35.44 3.44 6.45
N LEU A 155 36.22 3.67 7.51
CA LEU A 155 35.82 4.49 8.65
C LEU A 155 35.53 5.95 8.28
N PRO A 156 36.38 6.68 7.54
CA PRO A 156 36.05 8.05 7.11
C PRO A 156 34.72 8.13 6.36
N GLY A 157 34.47 7.16 5.48
CA GLY A 157 33.21 7.06 4.73
C GLY A 157 31.99 6.81 5.60
N ILE A 158 32.13 6.00 6.66
CA ILE A 158 31.06 5.75 7.63
C ILE A 158 30.79 7.00 8.48
N LEU A 159 31.83 7.71 8.93
CA LEU A 159 31.71 8.94 9.71
C LEU A 159 31.03 10.05 8.88
N ASP A 160 31.42 10.22 7.61
CA ASP A 160 30.75 11.14 6.68
C ASP A 160 29.30 10.75 6.42
N ALA A 161 29.00 9.45 6.34
CA ALA A 161 27.63 8.98 6.21
C ALA A 161 26.79 9.26 7.47
N ILE A 162 27.34 9.07 8.67
CA ILE A 162 26.69 9.44 9.95
C ILE A 162 26.34 10.93 9.93
N ARG A 163 27.30 11.80 9.56
CA ARG A 163 27.10 13.25 9.43
C ARG A 163 25.98 13.57 8.44
N THR A 164 26.05 13.00 7.24
CA THR A 164 25.09 13.24 6.15
C THR A 164 23.67 12.79 6.53
N LEU A 165 23.54 11.61 7.12
CA LEU A 165 22.27 11.08 7.61
C LEU A 165 21.68 11.97 8.70
N SER A 166 22.50 12.46 9.61
CA SER A 166 22.03 13.34 10.69
C SER A 166 21.50 14.67 10.15
N TYR A 167 22.19 15.30 9.20
CA TYR A 167 21.68 16.49 8.51
C TYR A 167 20.38 16.19 7.76
N ARG A 168 20.30 15.01 7.12
CA ARG A 168 19.10 14.58 6.40
C ARG A 168 17.90 14.39 7.33
N VAL A 169 18.11 13.75 8.49
CA VAL A 169 17.08 13.56 9.53
C VAL A 169 16.61 14.91 10.07
N CYS A 170 17.54 15.83 10.33
CA CYS A 170 17.23 17.19 10.74
C CYS A 170 16.37 17.92 9.71
N ALA A 171 16.81 17.97 8.44
CA ALA A 171 16.08 18.63 7.37
C ALA A 171 14.69 18.02 7.16
N MET A 172 14.59 16.69 7.07
CA MET A 172 13.30 16.00 6.94
C MET A 172 12.39 16.27 8.13
N GLY A 173 12.93 16.31 9.35
CA GLY A 173 12.18 16.55 10.59
C GLY A 173 11.61 17.96 10.73
N LEU A 174 12.10 18.92 9.95
CA LEU A 174 11.65 20.32 9.92
C LEU A 174 10.75 20.65 8.72
N GLU A 175 10.45 19.68 7.85
CA GLU A 175 9.56 19.90 6.71
C GLU A 175 8.15 20.32 7.17
N PRO A 176 7.50 21.27 6.48
CA PRO A 176 6.17 21.78 6.84
C PRO A 176 5.10 20.69 6.96
N GLU A 177 5.24 19.60 6.20
CA GLU A 177 4.36 18.45 6.25
C GLU A 177 4.32 17.80 7.65
N LEU A 178 5.43 17.79 8.39
CA LEU A 178 5.51 17.25 9.76
C LEU A 178 5.10 18.28 10.80
N THR A 179 5.54 19.54 10.66
CA THR A 179 5.26 20.59 11.65
C THR A 179 3.76 20.83 11.81
N ARG A 180 2.97 20.69 10.74
CA ARG A 180 1.48 20.74 10.76
C ARG A 180 0.81 19.79 11.75
N PHE A 181 1.44 18.64 12.06
CA PHE A 181 0.90 17.64 13.00
C PHE A 181 1.48 17.78 14.41
N HIS A 182 2.56 18.53 14.56
CA HIS A 182 3.32 18.61 15.80
C HIS A 182 3.84 20.02 16.05
N ASN A 183 2.94 20.96 16.35
CA ASN A 183 3.29 22.33 16.72
C ASN A 183 4.26 22.42 17.91
N GLU A 184 4.39 21.39 18.76
CA GLU A 184 5.38 21.38 19.84
C GLU A 184 6.84 21.30 19.31
N ILE A 185 7.08 20.95 18.03
CA ILE A 185 8.41 21.03 17.38
C ILE A 185 8.87 22.49 17.26
N GLU A 186 7.93 23.44 17.18
CA GLU A 186 8.21 24.88 17.11
C GLU A 186 8.31 25.52 18.50
N VAL A 187 7.76 24.88 19.55
CA VAL A 187 7.67 25.43 20.91
C VAL A 187 8.87 25.00 21.79
N PHE A 188 9.41 23.80 21.56
CA PHE A 188 10.60 23.27 22.24
C PHE A 188 11.72 22.98 21.22
N GLN A 189 12.97 22.83 21.67
CA GLN A 189 14.04 22.38 20.78
C GLN A 189 13.67 21.02 20.18
N SER A 190 13.52 20.98 18.85
CA SER A 190 13.14 19.78 18.11
C SER A 190 14.14 18.64 18.33
N PRO A 191 13.71 17.41 18.67
CA PRO A 191 14.60 16.25 18.79
C PRO A 191 15.42 16.01 17.51
N PHE A 192 14.88 16.36 16.34
CA PHE A 192 15.58 16.26 15.05
C PHE A 192 16.75 17.25 14.91
N MET A 193 16.68 18.40 15.58
CA MET A 193 17.78 19.37 15.67
C MET A 193 18.79 18.93 16.72
N VAL A 194 18.32 18.53 17.91
CA VAL A 194 19.20 18.13 19.03
C VAL A 194 20.06 16.93 18.64
N GLN A 195 19.50 15.91 17.98
CA GLN A 195 20.30 14.77 17.50
C GLN A 195 21.43 15.21 16.55
N ASN A 196 21.24 16.28 15.76
CA ASN A 196 22.28 16.76 14.85
C ASN A 196 23.43 17.45 15.58
N THR A 197 23.10 18.25 16.60
CA THR A 197 24.11 18.84 17.48
C THR A 197 24.94 17.75 18.16
N GLU A 198 24.28 16.74 18.73
CA GLU A 198 24.95 15.62 19.42
C GLU A 198 25.80 14.77 18.46
N VAL A 199 25.31 14.50 17.24
CA VAL A 199 26.10 13.79 16.21
C VAL A 199 27.35 14.56 15.84
N ASN A 200 27.27 15.86 15.61
CA ASN A 200 28.44 16.65 15.26
C ASN A 200 29.46 16.68 16.42
N ALA A 201 28.99 16.87 17.65
CA ALA A 201 29.86 16.81 18.84
C ALA A 201 30.57 15.45 18.96
N TYR A 202 29.84 14.35 18.75
CA TYR A 202 30.42 12.99 18.73
C TYR A 202 31.47 12.83 17.63
N LEU A 203 31.20 13.31 16.41
CA LEU A 203 32.15 13.21 15.29
C LEU A 203 33.40 14.07 15.51
N ASP A 204 33.28 15.24 16.12
CA ASP A 204 34.41 16.11 16.45
C ASP A 204 35.30 15.46 17.52
N ALA A 205 34.70 14.85 18.55
CA ALA A 205 35.41 14.04 19.54
C ALA A 205 36.09 12.82 18.89
N TYR A 206 35.43 12.17 17.94
CA TYR A 206 35.99 11.05 17.19
C TYR A 206 37.21 11.47 16.35
N SER A 207 37.15 12.65 15.72
CA SER A 207 38.29 13.21 14.99
C SER A 207 39.48 13.49 15.93
N ASN A 208 39.23 14.00 17.14
CA ASN A 208 40.27 14.22 18.15
C ASN A 208 40.91 12.91 18.62
N LEU A 209 40.12 11.84 18.75
CA LEU A 209 40.62 10.50 19.07
C LEU A 209 41.56 9.99 17.96
N LEU A 210 41.18 10.13 16.69
CA LEU A 210 42.00 9.71 15.54
C LEU A 210 43.31 10.50 15.42
N GLN A 211 43.32 11.76 15.88
CA GLN A 211 44.53 12.60 15.92
C GLN A 211 45.41 12.34 17.15
N GLY A 212 44.96 11.51 18.10
CA GLY A 212 45.67 11.25 19.36
C GLY A 212 45.54 12.38 20.38
N ASN A 213 44.62 13.33 20.19
CA ASN A 213 44.40 14.46 21.10
C ASN A 213 43.67 14.04 22.40
N ILE A 214 42.92 12.93 22.34
CA ILE A 214 42.21 12.33 23.47
C ILE A 214 42.39 10.81 23.44
N GLU A 215 42.41 10.16 24.61
CA GLU A 215 42.58 8.70 24.70
C GLU A 215 41.26 7.93 24.56
N HIS A 216 40.15 8.53 24.98
CA HIS A 216 38.84 7.88 25.01
C HIS A 216 37.76 8.87 24.59
N ILE A 217 36.77 8.38 23.84
CA ILE A 217 35.54 9.09 23.50
C ILE A 217 34.40 8.56 24.37
N GLU A 218 33.49 9.44 24.79
CA GLU A 218 32.23 9.00 25.41
C GLU A 218 31.39 8.19 24.42
N ASP A 219 30.63 7.23 24.94
CA ASP A 219 29.76 6.40 24.11
C ASP A 219 28.59 7.20 23.50
N ALA A 220 28.00 6.66 22.44
CA ALA A 220 26.90 7.31 21.75
C ALA A 220 25.51 7.08 22.41
N ARG A 221 25.42 6.68 23.70
CA ARG A 221 24.11 6.40 24.34
C ARG A 221 23.20 7.61 24.33
N HIS A 222 23.74 8.81 24.59
CA HIS A 222 22.95 10.04 24.56
C HIS A 222 22.35 10.29 23.16
N LEU A 223 23.14 10.06 22.10
CA LEU A 223 22.64 10.13 20.72
C LEU A 223 21.51 9.12 20.48
N LEU A 224 21.65 7.88 20.95
CA LEU A 224 20.58 6.87 20.81
C LEU A 224 19.28 7.31 21.48
N VAL A 225 19.35 7.94 22.66
CA VAL A 225 18.16 8.50 23.33
C VAL A 225 17.51 9.59 22.48
N MET A 226 18.29 10.46 21.83
CA MET A 226 17.75 11.47 20.91
C MET A 226 17.10 10.84 19.67
N LEU A 227 17.66 9.75 19.14
CA LEU A 227 17.06 9.00 18.05
C LEU A 227 15.74 8.29 18.47
N ASP A 228 15.66 7.81 19.72
CA ASP A 228 14.42 7.23 20.28
C ASP A 228 13.33 8.30 20.43
N GLN A 229 13.69 9.52 20.82
CA GLN A 229 12.77 10.65 20.84
C GLN A 229 12.28 11.02 19.43
N CYS A 230 13.14 10.97 18.42
CA CYS A 230 12.75 11.15 17.02
C CYS A 230 11.70 10.11 16.59
N ASP A 231 11.92 8.83 16.93
CA ASP A 231 10.95 7.76 16.65
C ASP A 231 9.63 7.95 17.40
N ALA A 232 9.66 8.43 18.65
CA ALA A 232 8.45 8.74 19.41
C ALA A 232 7.63 9.84 18.73
N VAL A 233 8.28 10.87 18.19
CA VAL A 233 7.62 11.92 17.39
C VAL A 233 7.01 11.33 16.11
N ILE A 234 7.75 10.49 15.37
CA ILE A 234 7.24 9.78 14.18
C ILE A 234 6.00 8.97 14.52
N ALA A 235 6.01 8.21 15.62
CA ALA A 235 4.89 7.41 16.08
C ALA A 235 3.67 8.27 16.45
N LYS A 236 3.89 9.40 17.15
CA LYS A 236 2.85 10.38 17.49
C LYS A 236 2.22 10.99 16.24
N ILE A 237 3.03 11.36 15.24
CA ILE A 237 2.53 11.89 13.95
C ILE A 237 1.74 10.83 13.19
N ARG A 238 2.25 9.59 13.09
CA ARG A 238 1.50 8.47 12.48
C ARG A 238 0.13 8.27 13.13
N LYS A 239 0.05 8.33 14.46
CA LYS A 239 -1.21 8.23 15.21
C LYS A 239 -2.16 9.39 14.92
N LYS A 240 -1.66 10.63 14.87
CA LYS A 240 -2.47 11.82 14.53
C LYS A 240 -2.96 11.79 13.07
N ALA A 241 -2.13 11.33 12.14
CA ALA A 241 -2.46 11.22 10.72
C ALA A 241 -3.64 10.26 10.43
N LEU A 242 -3.92 9.29 11.33
CA LEU A 242 -5.11 8.44 11.22
C LEU A 242 -6.41 9.25 11.35
N TYR A 243 -6.44 10.27 12.21
CA TYR A 243 -7.66 11.04 12.51
C TYR A 243 -7.74 12.37 11.76
N GLN A 244 -6.60 12.98 11.47
CA GLN A 244 -6.51 14.27 10.76
C GLN A 244 -6.31 14.12 9.25
N GLY A 245 -6.24 12.87 8.74
CA GLY A 245 -5.90 12.57 7.36
C GLY A 245 -4.38 12.55 7.11
N THR A 246 -3.98 11.94 6.00
CA THR A 246 -2.57 11.85 5.57
C THR A 246 -2.40 12.27 4.11
N SER A 247 -1.16 12.45 3.67
CA SER A 247 -0.81 12.64 2.26
C SER A 247 0.29 11.68 1.84
N ILE A 248 0.46 11.51 0.53
CA ILE A 248 1.58 10.72 -0.02
C ILE A 248 2.93 11.33 0.42
N PRO A 249 3.17 12.65 0.32
CA PRO A 249 4.41 13.26 0.78
C PRO A 249 4.68 13.02 2.27
N LEU A 250 3.68 13.20 3.14
CA LEU A 250 3.82 12.94 4.58
C LEU A 250 4.20 11.48 4.85
N THR A 251 3.49 10.55 4.21
CA THR A 251 3.74 9.12 4.42
C THR A 251 5.14 8.74 3.96
N TYR A 252 5.56 9.25 2.80
CA TYR A 252 6.90 9.05 2.26
C TYR A 252 7.98 9.60 3.18
N LEU A 253 7.77 10.82 3.69
CA LEU A 253 8.69 11.47 4.63
C LEU A 253 8.85 10.67 5.94
N LEU A 254 7.75 10.17 6.51
CA LEU A 254 7.78 9.34 7.72
C LEU A 254 8.48 7.99 7.53
N VAL A 255 8.51 7.43 6.31
CA VAL A 255 9.25 6.20 5.99
C VAL A 255 10.72 6.52 5.78
N ALA A 256 11.04 7.57 5.00
CA ALA A 256 12.41 8.01 4.74
C ALA A 256 13.14 8.42 6.03
N LEU A 257 12.43 9.09 6.94
CA LEU A 257 12.93 9.48 8.26
C LEU A 257 13.24 8.26 9.14
N ALA A 258 12.32 7.30 9.24
CA ALA A 258 12.53 6.07 10.00
C ALA A 258 13.70 5.23 9.44
N GLN A 259 13.82 5.11 8.12
CA GLN A 259 14.94 4.41 7.47
C GLN A 259 16.28 5.12 7.71
N SER A 260 16.29 6.46 7.68
CA SER A 260 17.50 7.25 7.94
C SER A 260 17.96 7.12 9.39
N ILE A 261 17.03 7.16 10.35
CA ILE A 261 17.32 6.95 11.78
C ILE A 261 17.84 5.53 12.03
N ASP A 262 17.19 4.51 11.47
CA ASP A 262 17.63 3.12 11.59
C ASP A 262 19.03 2.91 11.00
N ARG A 263 19.31 3.50 9.83
CA ARG A 263 20.64 3.48 9.23
C ARG A 263 21.68 4.16 10.11
N LEU A 264 21.35 5.33 10.67
CA LEU A 264 22.22 6.08 11.58
C LEU A 264 22.58 5.25 12.83
N ARG A 265 21.61 4.57 13.45
CA ARG A 265 21.88 3.64 14.58
C ARG A 265 22.84 2.52 14.21
N LYS A 266 22.66 1.89 13.04
CA LYS A 266 23.55 0.81 12.57
C LYS A 266 24.98 1.31 12.37
N LEU A 267 25.16 2.49 11.79
CA LEU A 267 26.50 3.05 11.58
C LEU A 267 27.16 3.44 12.90
N LEU A 268 26.41 4.04 13.85
CA LEU A 268 26.90 4.34 15.20
C LEU A 268 27.38 3.06 15.91
N PHE A 269 26.61 1.97 15.84
CA PHE A 269 27.02 0.68 16.40
C PHE A 269 28.33 0.14 15.78
N LEU A 270 28.57 0.39 14.49
CA LEU A 270 29.79 -0.08 13.82
C LEU A 270 31.04 0.72 14.20
N VAL A 271 30.90 2.01 14.53
CA VAL A 271 32.04 2.87 14.90
C VAL A 271 32.28 2.95 16.40
N ASP A 272 31.35 2.45 17.21
CA ASP A 272 31.36 2.52 18.68
C ASP A 272 32.56 1.84 19.33
N THR A 273 33.47 2.61 19.86
CA THR A 273 34.68 2.13 20.55
C THR A 273 34.41 1.60 21.96
N SER A 274 33.26 1.90 22.58
CA SER A 274 32.95 1.46 23.95
C SER A 274 32.57 -0.02 24.03
N GLY A 275 31.91 -0.55 22.99
CA GLY A 275 31.37 -1.91 22.99
C GLY A 275 30.11 -2.07 23.84
N GLU A 276 29.61 -0.98 24.43
CA GLU A 276 28.44 -0.95 25.32
C GLU A 276 27.14 -0.67 24.57
N LEU A 277 27.20 -0.21 23.31
CA LEU A 277 25.98 0.11 22.57
C LEU A 277 25.16 -1.14 22.24
N PRO A 278 23.82 -1.07 22.42
CA PRO A 278 22.94 -2.14 21.99
C PRO A 278 22.94 -2.26 20.47
N ALA A 279 22.86 -3.50 19.98
CA ALA A 279 22.62 -3.76 18.57
C ALA A 279 21.28 -3.14 18.13
N SER A 280 21.24 -2.55 16.93
CA SER A 280 19.96 -2.07 16.37
C SER A 280 18.97 -3.24 16.23
N CYS A 281 17.68 -3.03 16.55
CA CYS A 281 16.63 -4.06 16.55
C CYS A 281 16.46 -4.85 15.24
N ASN A 282 16.96 -4.35 14.12
CA ASN A 282 16.84 -4.97 12.80
C ASN A 282 18.02 -5.87 12.40
N VAL A 283 19.12 -5.84 13.16
CA VAL A 283 20.28 -6.70 12.92
C VAL A 283 20.23 -7.83 13.95
N ASP A 284 19.86 -9.03 13.52
CA ASP A 284 19.81 -10.23 14.38
C ASP A 284 21.22 -10.77 14.64
N ILE A 285 22.00 -10.01 15.41
CA ILE A 285 23.36 -10.38 15.80
C ILE A 285 23.34 -11.71 16.55
N ALA A 286 22.31 -11.97 17.36
CA ALA A 286 22.18 -13.22 18.09
C ALA A 286 22.11 -14.41 17.14
N ALA A 287 21.19 -14.40 16.16
CA ALA A 287 21.11 -15.46 15.16
C ALA A 287 22.42 -15.62 14.36
N ILE A 288 23.05 -14.51 13.96
CA ILE A 288 24.32 -14.53 13.21
C ILE A 288 25.46 -15.13 14.06
N THR A 289 25.54 -14.77 15.35
CA THR A 289 26.55 -15.33 16.26
C THR A 289 26.28 -16.79 16.60
N VAL A 290 25.02 -17.21 16.71
CA VAL A 290 24.64 -18.60 17.00
C VAL A 290 24.90 -19.50 15.79
N ASP A 291 24.49 -19.08 14.59
CA ASP A 291 24.88 -19.71 13.32
C ASP A 291 26.41 -19.83 13.25
N ALA A 292 27.12 -18.81 13.77
CA ALA A 292 28.57 -18.82 13.85
C ALA A 292 29.24 -19.71 14.89
N THR A 293 28.51 -20.08 15.92
CA THR A 293 29.05 -20.92 16.99
C THR A 293 28.68 -22.40 16.79
N GLN A 294 27.75 -22.73 15.89
CA GLN A 294 27.27 -24.09 15.65
C GLN A 294 28.22 -24.98 14.81
N ASP A 295 29.17 -24.42 14.06
CA ASP A 295 30.22 -25.18 13.36
C ASP A 295 31.41 -25.46 14.32
N LEU A 296 31.30 -26.54 15.09
CA LEU A 296 32.10 -26.93 16.27
C LEU A 296 33.61 -27.24 16.05
N LEU A 297 34.28 -26.76 14.99
CA LEU A 297 35.69 -27.08 14.73
C LEU A 297 36.70 -25.97 15.05
N HIS A 298 36.29 -24.70 15.17
CA HIS A 298 37.19 -23.60 15.53
C HIS A 298 36.48 -22.52 16.38
N PRO A 299 36.67 -22.49 17.72
CA PRO A 299 35.98 -21.53 18.58
C PRO A 299 36.78 -20.22 18.66
N GLN A 300 36.66 -19.36 17.66
CA GLN A 300 37.03 -17.94 17.79
C GLN A 300 35.73 -17.16 18.05
N PRO A 301 35.56 -16.48 19.20
CA PRO A 301 34.36 -15.71 19.47
C PRO A 301 34.24 -14.56 18.46
N VAL A 302 33.24 -14.62 17.59
CA VAL A 302 32.97 -13.56 16.60
C VAL A 302 32.63 -12.27 17.35
N SER A 303 33.43 -11.22 17.15
CA SER A 303 33.11 -9.89 17.67
C SER A 303 31.74 -9.43 17.18
N ARG A 304 30.90 -8.92 18.10
CA ARG A 304 29.56 -8.40 17.78
C ARG A 304 29.58 -7.36 16.67
N ARG A 305 30.63 -6.53 16.61
CA ARG A 305 30.81 -5.52 15.56
C ARG A 305 31.00 -6.16 14.18
N ARG A 306 31.77 -7.25 14.08
CA ARG A 306 31.99 -7.99 12.82
C ARG A 306 30.69 -8.64 12.33
N ALA A 307 29.95 -9.27 13.23
CA ALA A 307 28.62 -9.81 12.92
C ALA A 307 27.65 -8.71 12.44
N GLY A 308 27.65 -7.56 13.11
CA GLY A 308 26.87 -6.39 12.71
C GLY A 308 27.27 -5.85 11.33
N ALA A 309 28.57 -5.83 11.00
CA ALA A 309 29.07 -5.39 9.70
C ALA A 309 28.62 -6.31 8.56
N VAL A 310 28.67 -7.64 8.76
CA VAL A 310 28.13 -8.61 7.81
C VAL A 310 26.63 -8.43 7.63
N GLY A 311 25.89 -8.25 8.74
CA GLY A 311 24.45 -7.97 8.70
C GLY A 311 24.11 -6.73 7.86
N LEU A 312 24.85 -5.63 8.08
CA LEU A 312 24.69 -4.40 7.31
C LEU A 312 25.04 -4.57 5.84
N ALA A 313 26.11 -5.31 5.54
CA ALA A 313 26.53 -5.59 4.16
C ALA A 313 25.46 -6.39 3.41
N LEU A 314 24.91 -7.44 4.03
CA LEU A 314 23.81 -8.23 3.44
C LEU A 314 22.55 -7.38 3.21
N GLU A 315 22.22 -6.49 4.14
CA GLU A 315 21.12 -5.53 3.98
C GLU A 315 21.37 -4.58 2.80
N LEU A 316 22.57 -4.00 2.69
CA LEU A 316 22.97 -3.12 1.60
C LEU A 316 22.93 -3.82 0.25
N ILE A 317 23.41 -5.07 0.17
CA ILE A 317 23.37 -5.89 -1.05
C ILE A 317 21.92 -6.12 -1.49
N ARG A 318 21.06 -6.52 -0.56
CA ARG A 318 19.62 -6.71 -0.83
C ARG A 318 18.97 -5.42 -1.31
N ALA A 319 19.21 -4.33 -0.59
CA ALA A 319 18.69 -3.01 -0.94
C ALA A 319 19.19 -2.54 -2.31
N HIS A 320 20.45 -2.77 -2.63
CA HIS A 320 21.07 -2.43 -3.90
C HIS A 320 20.40 -3.18 -5.05
N ASN A 321 20.24 -4.50 -4.97
CA ASN A 321 19.56 -5.26 -6.03
C ASN A 321 18.06 -4.89 -6.18
N HIS A 322 17.45 -4.32 -5.15
CA HIS A 322 16.05 -3.89 -5.13
C HIS A 322 15.85 -2.39 -5.46
N LYS A 323 16.91 -1.60 -5.65
CA LYS A 323 16.84 -0.12 -5.73
C LYS A 323 15.90 0.43 -6.82
N TYR A 324 15.67 -0.32 -7.91
CA TYR A 324 14.73 0.05 -8.99
C TYR A 324 13.43 -0.76 -9.00
N LYS A 325 13.14 -1.53 -7.94
CA LYS A 325 11.85 -2.23 -7.79
C LYS A 325 10.78 -1.23 -7.38
N VAL A 326 9.79 -1.07 -8.25
CA VAL A 326 8.61 -0.20 -8.03
C VAL A 326 7.67 -0.81 -6.99
N SER A 327 7.56 -2.15 -6.95
CA SER A 327 6.74 -2.87 -5.95
C SER A 327 7.10 -2.51 -4.52
N ASP A 328 8.40 -2.34 -4.25
CA ASP A 328 8.92 -2.15 -2.90
C ASP A 328 8.63 -0.71 -2.44
N LEU A 329 8.80 0.27 -3.34
CA LEU A 329 8.38 1.66 -3.12
C LEU A 329 6.90 1.73 -2.73
N PHE A 330 6.04 0.97 -3.42
CA PHE A 330 4.61 0.92 -3.12
C PHE A 330 4.31 0.18 -1.81
N SER A 331 4.93 -0.97 -1.56
CA SER A 331 4.73 -1.73 -0.32
C SER A 331 5.03 -0.90 0.92
N ASP A 332 6.12 -0.14 0.91
CA ASP A 332 6.57 0.57 2.11
C ASP A 332 5.80 1.89 2.33
N ASN A 333 5.40 2.56 1.26
CA ASN A 333 4.77 3.89 1.34
C ASN A 333 3.24 3.89 1.22
N ILE A 334 2.64 2.92 0.52
CA ILE A 334 1.18 2.90 0.34
C ILE A 334 0.46 2.27 1.51
N ASN A 335 1.08 1.46 2.37
CA ASN A 335 0.34 0.79 3.45
C ASN A 335 -0.40 1.78 4.38
N LEU A 336 0.24 2.90 4.78
CA LEU A 336 -0.40 3.91 5.64
C LEU A 336 -1.44 4.73 4.85
N LEU A 337 -1.14 5.15 3.62
CA LEU A 337 -2.11 5.85 2.77
C LEU A 337 -3.32 4.98 2.46
N ALA A 338 -3.11 3.75 1.98
CA ALA A 338 -4.16 2.79 1.70
C ALA A 338 -4.96 2.50 2.96
N ARG A 339 -4.33 2.36 4.12
CA ARG A 339 -5.03 2.23 5.40
C ARG A 339 -5.93 3.45 5.65
N ASN A 340 -5.42 4.68 5.54
CA ASN A 340 -6.21 5.89 5.80
C ASN A 340 -7.30 6.14 4.78
N VAL A 341 -7.05 5.91 3.50
CA VAL A 341 -8.06 5.97 2.42
C VAL A 341 -9.15 4.95 2.69
N THR A 342 -8.78 3.74 3.11
CA THR A 342 -9.72 2.65 3.39
C THR A 342 -10.49 2.87 4.71
N GLU A 343 -9.86 3.40 5.76
CA GLU A 343 -10.50 3.76 7.04
C GLU A 343 -11.40 4.99 6.89
N ASN A 344 -11.01 6.00 6.11
CA ASN A 344 -11.90 7.14 5.84
C ASN A 344 -13.10 6.73 4.97
N ALA A 345 -12.92 5.81 4.02
CA ALA A 345 -14.04 5.17 3.32
C ALA A 345 -14.96 4.36 4.27
N SER A 346 -14.47 3.93 5.45
CA SER A 346 -15.29 3.24 6.45
C SER A 346 -16.18 4.18 7.25
N ARG A 347 -15.71 5.40 7.60
CA ARG A 347 -16.52 6.40 8.33
C ARG A 347 -17.78 6.80 7.57
N THR A 348 -17.65 7.00 6.25
CA THR A 348 -18.81 7.25 5.37
C THR A 348 -19.65 5.99 5.09
N GLY A 349 -19.14 4.81 5.47
CA GLY A 349 -19.76 3.50 5.32
C GLY A 349 -20.69 3.05 6.45
N GLU A 350 -20.61 3.67 7.64
CA GLU A 350 -21.26 3.17 8.87
C GLU A 350 -22.78 3.05 8.76
N HIS A 351 -23.41 3.98 8.04
CA HIS A 351 -24.86 4.03 7.84
C HIS A 351 -25.40 3.01 6.81
N TYR A 352 -24.53 2.23 6.18
CA TYR A 352 -24.91 1.31 5.09
C TYR A 352 -24.96 -0.17 5.48
N ILE A 353 -24.97 -0.48 6.78
CA ILE A 353 -25.22 -1.83 7.31
C ILE A 353 -26.46 -1.77 8.19
N ALA A 354 -27.54 -2.43 7.77
CA ALA A 354 -28.76 -2.53 8.57
C ALA A 354 -28.64 -3.70 9.56
N GLU A 355 -28.79 -3.42 10.85
CA GLU A 355 -28.72 -4.40 11.92
C GLU A 355 -30.10 -5.00 12.25
N ASN A 356 -31.17 -4.25 12.01
CA ASN A 356 -32.54 -4.65 12.33
C ASN A 356 -33.53 -4.45 11.15
N ARG A 357 -34.75 -4.98 11.29
CA ARG A 357 -35.80 -4.90 10.27
C ARG A 357 -36.25 -3.48 9.95
N ARG A 358 -36.23 -2.58 10.92
CA ARG A 358 -36.61 -1.17 10.73
C ARG A 358 -35.59 -0.47 9.84
N GLU A 359 -34.31 -0.69 10.09
CA GLU A 359 -33.21 -0.19 9.26
C GLU A 359 -33.24 -0.80 7.86
N MET A 360 -33.60 -2.09 7.71
CA MET A 360 -33.81 -2.68 6.38
C MET A 360 -34.97 -2.01 5.63
N GLY A 361 -36.07 -1.67 6.32
CA GLY A 361 -37.16 -0.90 5.72
C GLY A 361 -36.75 0.51 5.30
N ALA A 362 -35.99 1.21 6.15
CA ALA A 362 -35.43 2.52 5.83
C ALA A 362 -34.48 2.47 4.63
N MET A 363 -33.66 1.42 4.55
CA MET A 363 -32.76 1.15 3.44
C MET A 363 -33.51 0.91 2.12
N PHE A 364 -34.57 0.11 2.15
CA PHE A 364 -35.45 -0.09 1.00
C PHE A 364 -36.02 1.23 0.50
N LEU A 365 -36.56 2.05 1.40
CA LEU A 365 -37.21 3.32 1.05
C LEU A 365 -36.21 4.36 0.51
N SER A 366 -35.03 4.50 1.14
CA SER A 366 -33.96 5.37 0.64
C SER A 366 -33.47 4.93 -0.75
N SER A 367 -33.41 3.63 -1.01
CA SER A 367 -33.01 3.09 -2.32
C SER A 367 -34.11 3.24 -3.37
N ALA A 368 -35.38 3.09 -2.98
CA ALA A 368 -36.52 3.35 -3.86
C ALA A 368 -36.51 4.78 -4.43
N GLY A 369 -36.12 5.78 -3.64
CA GLY A 369 -35.93 7.16 -4.13
C GLY A 369 -34.87 7.26 -5.24
N ALA A 370 -33.76 6.53 -5.13
CA ALA A 370 -32.72 6.50 -6.16
C ALA A 370 -33.21 5.86 -7.46
N GLY A 371 -34.02 4.80 -7.39
CA GLY A 371 -34.54 4.11 -8.57
C GLY A 371 -35.40 5.01 -9.48
N VAL A 372 -36.19 5.93 -8.90
CA VAL A 372 -36.94 6.94 -9.68
C VAL A 372 -35.98 7.81 -10.50
N ILE A 373 -34.95 8.35 -9.86
CA ILE A 373 -33.96 9.22 -10.52
C ILE A 373 -33.21 8.45 -11.61
N ILE A 374 -32.83 7.19 -11.35
CA ILE A 374 -32.15 6.34 -12.33
C ILE A 374 -33.04 6.06 -13.55
N GLY A 375 -34.37 5.93 -13.37
CA GLY A 375 -35.31 5.83 -14.47
C GLY A 375 -35.25 7.04 -15.42
N PHE A 376 -35.19 8.25 -14.88
CA PHE A 376 -34.98 9.47 -15.68
C PHE A 376 -33.58 9.53 -16.31
N MET A 377 -32.54 9.11 -15.60
CA MET A 377 -31.18 9.03 -16.17
C MET A 377 -31.12 8.08 -17.37
N ALA A 378 -31.85 6.96 -17.33
CA ALA A 378 -31.96 6.03 -18.44
C ALA A 378 -32.67 6.66 -19.65
N LEU A 379 -33.76 7.41 -19.42
CA LEU A 379 -34.41 8.21 -20.46
C LEU A 379 -33.43 9.17 -21.12
N PHE A 380 -32.74 10.01 -20.34
CA PHE A 380 -31.81 10.99 -20.88
C PHE A 380 -30.69 10.33 -21.68
N LYS A 381 -30.19 9.17 -21.24
CA LYS A 381 -29.21 8.40 -22.00
C LYS A 381 -29.75 7.99 -23.38
N ILE A 382 -30.98 7.47 -23.44
CA ILE A 382 -31.61 7.05 -24.70
C ILE A 382 -31.77 8.25 -25.62
N LEU A 383 -32.29 9.38 -25.12
CA LEU A 383 -32.47 10.59 -25.91
C LEU A 383 -31.13 11.14 -26.43
N MET A 384 -30.09 11.15 -25.59
CA MET A 384 -28.74 11.57 -26.00
C MET A 384 -28.15 10.65 -27.08
N SER A 385 -28.44 9.34 -27.03
CA SER A 385 -27.95 8.40 -28.05
C SER A 385 -28.53 8.65 -29.45
N TYR A 386 -29.69 9.33 -29.54
CA TYR A 386 -30.28 9.73 -30.82
C TYR A 386 -29.63 10.95 -31.45
N LEU A 387 -28.85 11.74 -30.69
CA LEU A 387 -28.13 12.90 -31.23
C LEU A 387 -26.99 12.51 -32.18
N ARG A 388 -26.57 11.23 -32.20
CA ARG A 388 -25.49 10.69 -33.05
C ARG A 388 -24.24 11.58 -33.04
N SER A 389 -23.87 12.06 -31.85
CA SER A 389 -22.70 12.90 -31.65
C SER A 389 -21.40 12.10 -31.82
N ALA A 390 -20.27 12.81 -31.98
CA ALA A 390 -18.96 12.16 -32.06
C ALA A 390 -18.69 11.34 -30.77
N PRO A 391 -17.96 10.21 -30.84
CA PRO A 391 -17.83 9.28 -29.69
C PRO A 391 -17.35 9.94 -28.39
N LEU A 392 -16.43 10.91 -28.47
CA LEU A 392 -15.94 11.65 -27.31
C LEU A 392 -17.01 12.57 -26.69
N VAL A 393 -17.85 13.18 -27.53
CA VAL A 393 -18.98 14.02 -27.09
C VAL A 393 -20.05 13.15 -26.46
N GLU A 394 -20.37 12.00 -27.06
CA GLU A 394 -21.29 11.02 -26.49
C GLU A 394 -20.82 10.53 -25.11
N ALA A 395 -19.54 10.16 -24.99
CA ALA A 395 -18.93 9.80 -23.71
C ALA A 395 -19.08 10.90 -22.67
N PHE A 396 -18.78 12.15 -23.04
CA PHE A 396 -18.93 13.29 -22.16
C PHE A 396 -20.38 13.49 -21.71
N MET A 397 -21.35 13.42 -22.63
CA MET A 397 -22.77 13.57 -22.32
C MET A 397 -23.28 12.47 -21.38
N PHE A 398 -22.93 11.20 -21.65
CA PHE A 398 -23.28 10.09 -20.77
C PHE A 398 -22.62 10.21 -19.41
N SER A 399 -21.32 10.56 -19.36
CA SER A 399 -20.60 10.81 -18.12
C SER A 399 -21.27 11.91 -17.30
N MET A 400 -21.61 13.05 -17.90
CA MET A 400 -22.26 14.16 -17.19
C MET A 400 -23.67 13.80 -16.70
N ASN A 401 -24.49 13.12 -17.52
CA ASN A 401 -25.80 12.61 -17.11
C ASN A 401 -25.68 11.72 -15.86
N TYR A 402 -24.72 10.80 -15.89
CA TYR A 402 -24.50 9.88 -14.79
C TYR A 402 -23.91 10.55 -13.55
N SER A 403 -22.88 11.38 -13.71
CA SER A 403 -22.21 12.07 -12.61
C SER A 403 -23.15 13.01 -11.86
N ILE A 404 -23.91 13.83 -12.60
CA ILE A 404 -24.89 14.74 -11.99
C ILE A 404 -26.01 13.93 -11.33
N GLY A 405 -26.53 12.90 -11.99
CA GLY A 405 -27.59 12.07 -11.42
C GLY A 405 -27.16 11.35 -10.14
N PHE A 406 -25.96 10.75 -10.10
CA PHE A 406 -25.45 10.11 -8.88
C PHE A 406 -25.11 11.10 -7.77
N MET A 407 -24.59 12.29 -8.10
CA MET A 407 -24.44 13.36 -7.11
C MET A 407 -25.79 13.79 -6.55
N PHE A 408 -26.81 13.95 -7.40
CA PHE A 408 -28.15 14.35 -6.97
C PHE A 408 -28.80 13.29 -6.06
N ILE A 409 -28.70 12.01 -6.42
CA ILE A 409 -29.12 10.89 -5.55
C ILE A 409 -28.44 10.98 -4.18
N HIS A 410 -27.14 11.25 -4.15
CA HIS A 410 -26.38 11.39 -2.92
C HIS A 410 -26.78 12.62 -2.08
N LEU A 411 -27.00 13.77 -2.72
CA LEU A 411 -27.46 15.00 -2.07
C LEU A 411 -28.83 14.82 -1.41
N LEU A 412 -29.70 13.99 -1.99
CA LEU A 412 -31.02 13.66 -1.44
C LEU A 412 -30.98 12.56 -0.37
N HIS A 413 -29.79 12.09 0.02
CA HIS A 413 -29.61 10.96 0.94
C HIS A 413 -30.29 9.66 0.47
N PHE A 414 -30.47 9.53 -0.84
CA PHE A 414 -30.91 8.29 -1.46
C PHE A 414 -29.74 7.36 -1.71
N THR A 415 -30.06 6.06 -1.77
CA THR A 415 -29.06 5.01 -1.77
C THR A 415 -28.96 4.34 -3.14
N VAL A 416 -27.76 4.32 -3.72
CA VAL A 416 -27.49 3.51 -4.92
C VAL A 416 -26.97 2.14 -4.48
N ALA A 417 -27.72 1.10 -4.82
CA ALA A 417 -27.31 -0.28 -4.62
C ALA A 417 -25.93 -0.58 -5.24
N THR A 418 -25.19 -1.53 -4.66
CA THR A 418 -23.88 -2.05 -5.15
C THR A 418 -22.67 -1.11 -5.04
N LYS A 419 -22.84 0.15 -4.61
CA LYS A 419 -21.74 1.07 -4.26
C LYS A 419 -21.19 0.84 -2.84
N GLN A 420 -22.08 0.54 -1.92
CA GLN A 420 -21.81 0.33 -0.50
C GLN A 420 -20.91 -0.87 -0.14
N PRO A 421 -20.91 -2.01 -0.87
CA PRO A 421 -20.08 -3.15 -0.53
C PRO A 421 -18.60 -2.76 -0.46
N ALA A 422 -18.13 -1.93 -1.41
CA ALA A 422 -16.77 -1.42 -1.41
C ALA A 422 -16.44 -0.59 -0.15
N MET A 423 -17.41 0.19 0.33
CA MET A 423 -17.28 1.06 1.52
C MET A 423 -17.33 0.24 2.82
N THR A 424 -18.15 -0.82 2.87
CA THR A 424 -18.33 -1.65 4.08
C THR A 424 -17.20 -2.64 4.34
N ALA A 425 -16.45 -3.05 3.30
CA ALA A 425 -15.39 -4.05 3.41
C ALA A 425 -14.25 -3.64 4.37
N SER A 426 -13.97 -2.34 4.48
CA SER A 426 -12.98 -1.78 5.40
C SER A 426 -13.38 -1.93 6.87
N ARG A 427 -14.68 -1.73 7.19
CA ARG A 427 -15.23 -1.96 8.53
C ARG A 427 -15.13 -3.42 8.93
N ILE A 428 -15.41 -4.33 7.99
CA ILE A 428 -15.22 -5.77 8.21
C ILE A 428 -13.76 -6.01 8.59
N ALA A 429 -12.80 -5.51 7.80
CA ALA A 429 -11.38 -5.65 8.10
C ALA A 429 -10.95 -5.00 9.44
N ALA A 430 -11.67 -3.97 9.91
CA ALA A 430 -11.43 -3.31 11.19
C ALA A 430 -11.84 -4.15 12.40
N GLY A 431 -12.94 -4.90 12.29
CA GLY A 431 -13.45 -5.76 13.37
C GLY A 431 -12.73 -7.10 13.54
N LEU A 432 -11.73 -7.43 12.71
CA LEU A 432 -11.06 -8.74 12.69
C LEU A 432 -9.88 -8.89 13.66
N HIS A 433 -9.69 -7.94 14.58
CA HIS A 433 -8.60 -8.02 15.55
C HIS A 433 -9.00 -8.89 16.74
N SER A 434 -8.41 -10.09 16.85
CA SER A 434 -8.33 -10.83 18.11
C SER A 434 -7.23 -10.24 19.00
N LYS A 435 -7.34 -10.41 20.33
CA LYS A 435 -6.38 -9.93 21.34
C LYS A 435 -4.91 -10.38 21.07
N ASP A 436 -4.70 -11.43 20.28
CA ASP A 436 -3.37 -11.98 19.95
C ASP A 436 -2.82 -11.61 18.54
N GLY A 437 -3.54 -10.81 17.73
CA GLY A 437 -3.03 -10.26 16.46
C GLY A 437 -2.70 -11.26 15.34
N ARG A 438 -2.82 -12.57 15.56
CA ARG A 438 -2.46 -13.63 14.58
C ARG A 438 -3.62 -14.46 14.04
N ASN A 439 -4.76 -14.54 14.74
CA ASN A 439 -5.92 -15.33 14.31
C ASN A 439 -7.15 -14.44 14.05
N ILE A 440 -7.72 -14.57 12.85
CA ILE A 440 -8.95 -13.91 12.42
C ILE A 440 -10.14 -14.73 12.93
N ASP A 441 -11.09 -14.08 13.61
CA ASP A 441 -12.39 -14.71 13.90
C ASP A 441 -13.23 -14.79 12.60
N LEU A 442 -13.18 -15.96 11.97
CA LEU A 442 -13.87 -16.24 10.72
C LEU A 442 -15.41 -16.22 10.88
N ASP A 443 -15.93 -16.50 12.08
CA ASP A 443 -17.37 -16.54 12.32
C ASP A 443 -17.96 -15.13 12.46
N SER A 444 -17.26 -14.24 13.16
CA SER A 444 -17.58 -12.82 13.20
C SER A 444 -17.48 -12.19 11.81
N MET A 445 -16.45 -12.54 11.03
CA MET A 445 -16.31 -12.06 9.65
C MET A 445 -17.46 -12.54 8.77
N ALA A 446 -17.83 -13.83 8.86
CA ALA A 446 -18.96 -14.38 8.12
C ALA A 446 -20.30 -13.73 8.51
N GLU A 447 -20.46 -13.31 9.77
CA GLU A 447 -21.67 -12.59 10.20
C GLU A 447 -21.74 -11.20 9.60
N LEU A 448 -20.65 -10.45 9.65
CA LEU A 448 -20.53 -9.13 9.05
C LEU A 448 -20.78 -9.18 7.53
N ILE A 449 -20.17 -10.14 6.81
CA ILE A 449 -20.42 -10.34 5.38
C ILE A 449 -21.89 -10.62 5.09
N ASN A 450 -22.53 -11.47 5.90
CA ASN A 450 -23.94 -11.76 5.74
C ASN A 450 -24.83 -10.54 6.01
N LYS A 451 -24.51 -9.70 7.01
CA LYS A 451 -25.21 -8.43 7.28
C LYS A 451 -25.10 -7.45 6.11
N VAL A 452 -23.90 -7.32 5.54
CA VAL A 452 -23.69 -6.51 4.33
C VAL A 452 -24.53 -7.07 3.19
N PHE A 453 -24.46 -8.37 2.92
CA PHE A 453 -25.22 -9.02 1.85
C PHE A 453 -26.73 -8.77 1.95
N ARG A 454 -27.32 -8.92 3.14
CA ARG A 454 -28.74 -8.60 3.40
C ARG A 454 -29.08 -7.15 3.05
N THR A 455 -28.27 -6.23 3.56
CA THR A 455 -28.47 -4.79 3.35
C THR A 455 -28.38 -4.43 1.86
N GLN A 456 -27.46 -5.06 1.13
CA GLN A 456 -27.32 -4.87 -0.32
C GLN A 456 -28.51 -5.40 -1.11
N ASN A 457 -29.01 -6.59 -0.77
CA ASN A 457 -30.19 -7.14 -1.44
C ASN A 457 -31.40 -6.21 -1.26
N MET A 458 -31.59 -5.66 -0.07
CA MET A 458 -32.68 -4.73 0.19
C MET A 458 -32.55 -3.43 -0.61
N ALA A 459 -31.32 -2.91 -0.75
CA ALA A 459 -31.04 -1.75 -1.59
C ALA A 459 -31.30 -2.00 -3.07
N VAL A 460 -30.85 -3.16 -3.58
CA VAL A 460 -31.11 -3.59 -4.96
C VAL A 460 -32.61 -3.68 -5.23
N LEU A 461 -33.36 -4.34 -4.33
CA LEU A 461 -34.81 -4.47 -4.46
C LEU A 461 -35.50 -3.11 -4.43
N GLY A 462 -35.11 -2.20 -3.54
CA GLY A 462 -35.63 -0.83 -3.49
C GLY A 462 -35.41 -0.08 -4.81
N ASN A 463 -34.18 -0.09 -5.33
CA ASN A 463 -33.85 0.51 -6.62
C ASN A 463 -34.71 -0.06 -7.77
N LEU A 464 -34.86 -1.38 -7.83
CA LEU A 464 -35.61 -2.05 -8.90
C LEU A 464 -37.10 -1.79 -8.82
N ALA A 465 -37.66 -1.76 -7.59
CA ALA A 465 -39.08 -1.56 -7.34
C ALA A 465 -39.60 -0.22 -7.89
N THR A 466 -38.75 0.79 -8.03
CA THR A 466 -39.12 2.09 -8.62
C THR A 466 -38.52 2.32 -10.00
N ALA A 467 -37.28 1.88 -10.28
CA ALA A 467 -36.67 2.09 -11.59
C ALA A 467 -37.44 1.41 -12.73
N ILE A 468 -37.96 0.20 -12.51
CA ILE A 468 -38.74 -0.52 -13.53
C ILE A 468 -40.07 0.21 -13.82
N PRO A 469 -40.94 0.50 -12.83
CA PRO A 469 -42.16 1.26 -13.08
C PRO A 469 -41.90 2.66 -13.64
N THR A 470 -40.88 3.38 -13.16
CA THR A 470 -40.57 4.72 -13.66
C THR A 470 -40.17 4.68 -15.13
N ALA A 471 -39.25 3.79 -15.54
CA ALA A 471 -38.85 3.66 -16.94
C ALA A 471 -40.01 3.20 -17.84
N TRP A 472 -40.88 2.31 -17.32
CA TRP A 472 -42.08 1.86 -18.01
C TRP A 472 -43.09 2.99 -18.22
N LEU A 473 -43.40 3.77 -17.18
CA LEU A 473 -44.29 4.93 -17.25
C LEU A 473 -43.75 6.02 -18.18
N ILE A 474 -42.45 6.27 -18.14
CA ILE A 474 -41.78 7.20 -19.05
C ILE A 474 -41.95 6.74 -20.51
N ALA A 475 -41.68 5.46 -20.80
CA ALA A 475 -41.80 4.93 -22.16
C ALA A 475 -43.25 4.97 -22.67
N LEU A 476 -44.24 4.66 -21.83
CA LEU A 476 -45.65 4.80 -22.16
C LEU A 476 -46.07 6.25 -22.37
N GLY A 477 -45.66 7.15 -21.47
CA GLY A 477 -45.96 8.57 -21.58
C GLY A 477 -45.37 9.17 -22.85
N TYR A 478 -44.16 8.77 -23.23
CA TYR A 478 -43.54 9.18 -24.49
C TYR A 478 -44.36 8.72 -25.70
N LYS A 479 -44.81 7.45 -25.72
CA LYS A 479 -45.68 6.93 -26.78
C LYS A 479 -47.01 7.69 -26.86
N ALA A 480 -47.63 7.97 -25.71
CA ALA A 480 -48.90 8.69 -25.64
C ALA A 480 -48.79 10.13 -26.15
N ILE A 481 -47.66 10.81 -25.91
CA ILE A 481 -47.44 12.21 -26.30
C ILE A 481 -47.00 12.33 -27.77
N THR A 482 -46.08 11.47 -28.21
CA THR A 482 -45.45 11.59 -29.54
C THR A 482 -46.10 10.74 -30.62
N GLY A 483 -46.93 9.77 -30.25
CA GLY A 483 -47.50 8.76 -31.14
C GLY A 483 -46.51 7.65 -31.54
N HIS A 484 -45.24 7.74 -31.15
CA HIS A 484 -44.19 6.78 -31.50
C HIS A 484 -43.51 6.18 -30.27
N HIS A 485 -42.97 4.97 -30.41
CA HIS A 485 -42.22 4.32 -29.34
C HIS A 485 -40.92 5.05 -29.02
N LEU A 486 -40.57 5.14 -27.74
CA LEU A 486 -39.31 5.75 -27.27
C LEU A 486 -38.08 5.05 -27.85
N VAL A 487 -38.18 3.74 -28.08
CA VAL A 487 -37.16 2.91 -28.72
C VAL A 487 -37.80 2.10 -29.84
N SER A 488 -37.07 1.95 -30.97
CA SER A 488 -37.52 1.09 -32.05
C SER A 488 -37.50 -0.39 -31.61
N PRO A 489 -38.26 -1.29 -32.27
CA PRO A 489 -38.23 -2.73 -31.97
C PRO A 489 -36.82 -3.33 -32.04
N GLU A 490 -35.99 -2.89 -32.98
CA GLU A 490 -34.60 -3.35 -33.11
C GLU A 490 -33.75 -2.89 -31.92
N LYS A 491 -33.91 -1.62 -31.50
CA LYS A 491 -33.21 -1.10 -30.33
C LYS A 491 -33.69 -1.78 -29.05
N ALA A 492 -34.99 -2.07 -28.92
CA ALA A 492 -35.55 -2.82 -27.81
C ALA A 492 -34.94 -4.23 -27.72
N MET A 493 -34.84 -4.94 -28.84
CA MET A 493 -34.21 -6.26 -28.87
C MET A 493 -32.71 -6.20 -28.53
N HIS A 494 -32.00 -5.17 -28.99
CA HIS A 494 -30.60 -4.94 -28.60
C HIS A 494 -30.46 -4.71 -27.09
N LEU A 495 -31.36 -3.94 -26.46
CA LEU A 495 -31.35 -3.73 -25.01
C LEU A 495 -31.61 -5.02 -24.23
N LEU A 496 -32.39 -5.96 -24.77
CA LEU A 496 -32.62 -7.27 -24.17
C LEU A 496 -31.44 -8.24 -24.41
N HIS A 497 -30.81 -8.19 -25.59
CA HIS A 497 -29.59 -8.95 -25.87
C HIS A 497 -28.43 -8.52 -24.95
N ASP A 498 -28.31 -7.23 -24.70
CA ASP A 498 -27.32 -6.62 -23.82
C ASP A 498 -27.36 -7.08 -22.35
N ILE A 499 -28.49 -7.64 -21.92
CA ILE A 499 -28.69 -8.17 -20.57
C ILE A 499 -28.74 -9.71 -20.57
N ASP A 500 -28.57 -10.35 -21.72
CA ASP A 500 -28.57 -11.80 -21.86
C ASP A 500 -27.35 -12.39 -21.13
N PRO A 501 -27.55 -13.24 -20.10
CA PRO A 501 -26.43 -13.78 -19.33
C PRO A 501 -25.60 -14.82 -20.07
N ILE A 502 -26.13 -15.42 -21.15
CA ILE A 502 -25.50 -16.53 -21.88
C ILE A 502 -25.10 -16.10 -23.29
N GLY A 503 -26.03 -15.45 -24.01
CA GLY A 503 -25.85 -15.03 -25.39
C GLY A 503 -25.02 -13.76 -25.57
N SER A 504 -24.70 -13.07 -24.48
CA SER A 504 -23.89 -11.85 -24.51
C SER A 504 -22.80 -11.85 -23.43
N PRO A 505 -21.74 -11.03 -23.58
CA PRO A 505 -20.74 -10.82 -22.55
C PRO A 505 -21.25 -9.99 -21.34
N ALA A 506 -22.57 -9.95 -21.07
CA ALA A 506 -23.18 -9.14 -20.02
C ALA A 506 -22.55 -9.34 -18.63
N ILE A 507 -22.26 -10.58 -18.24
CA ILE A 507 -21.63 -10.87 -16.94
C ILE A 507 -20.21 -10.28 -16.89
N PHE A 508 -19.44 -10.38 -17.97
CA PHE A 508 -18.09 -9.81 -18.05
C PHE A 508 -18.14 -8.27 -17.95
N TYR A 509 -19.04 -7.62 -18.68
CA TYR A 509 -19.28 -6.18 -18.58
C TYR A 509 -19.82 -5.76 -17.21
N ALA A 510 -20.55 -6.64 -16.52
CA ALA A 510 -20.98 -6.42 -15.15
C ALA A 510 -19.81 -6.50 -14.15
N MET A 511 -18.83 -7.38 -14.38
CA MET A 511 -17.61 -7.41 -13.58
C MET A 511 -16.81 -6.11 -13.74
N ILE A 512 -16.74 -5.55 -14.95
CA ILE A 512 -16.10 -4.24 -15.18
C ILE A 512 -16.81 -3.15 -14.38
N ALA A 513 -18.15 -3.11 -14.38
CA ALA A 513 -18.91 -2.19 -13.54
C ALA A 513 -18.57 -2.37 -12.04
N GLY A 514 -18.38 -3.61 -11.59
CA GLY A 514 -17.91 -3.94 -10.25
C GLY A 514 -16.53 -3.35 -9.93
N VAL A 515 -15.59 -3.39 -10.87
CA VAL A 515 -14.29 -2.73 -10.75
C VAL A 515 -14.46 -1.21 -10.66
N CYS A 516 -15.31 -0.61 -11.48
CA CYS A 516 -15.60 0.84 -11.44
C CYS A 516 -16.21 1.27 -10.10
N LEU A 517 -17.13 0.49 -9.55
CA LEU A 517 -17.72 0.70 -8.22
C LEU A 517 -16.65 0.68 -7.12
N PHE A 518 -15.74 -0.29 -7.18
CA PHE A 518 -14.60 -0.38 -6.27
C PHE A 518 -13.66 0.84 -6.40
N VAL A 519 -13.27 1.21 -7.61
CA VAL A 519 -12.41 2.38 -7.87
C VAL A 519 -13.07 3.67 -7.37
N ALA A 520 -14.37 3.85 -7.62
CA ALA A 520 -15.14 4.98 -7.11
C ALA A 520 -15.16 5.02 -5.57
N GLY A 521 -15.20 3.87 -4.90
CA GLY A 521 -15.06 3.74 -3.45
C GLY A 521 -13.70 4.21 -2.94
N LEU A 522 -12.60 3.82 -3.61
CA LEU A 522 -11.25 4.31 -3.28
C LEU A 522 -11.11 5.82 -3.49
N ILE A 523 -11.68 6.35 -4.57
CA ILE A 523 -11.71 7.79 -4.86
C ILE A 523 -12.46 8.53 -3.74
N SER A 524 -13.61 8.00 -3.30
CA SER A 524 -14.35 8.54 -2.15
C SER A 524 -13.46 8.64 -0.90
N GLY A 525 -12.83 7.53 -0.50
CA GLY A 525 -11.94 7.51 0.67
C GLY A 525 -10.73 8.44 0.54
N TYR A 526 -10.21 8.62 -0.68
CA TYR A 526 -9.11 9.55 -0.96
C TYR A 526 -9.54 11.00 -0.74
N TYR A 527 -10.69 11.40 -1.27
CA TYR A 527 -11.20 12.76 -1.11
C TYR A 527 -11.68 13.05 0.32
N ASP A 528 -12.26 12.06 1.03
CA ASP A 528 -12.56 12.19 2.47
C ASP A 528 -11.27 12.43 3.28
N ASN A 529 -10.23 11.64 3.02
CA ASN A 529 -8.91 11.82 3.62
C ASN A 529 -8.30 13.18 3.27
N GLN A 530 -8.41 13.62 2.01
CA GLN A 530 -7.86 14.90 1.55
C GLN A 530 -8.60 16.09 2.16
N ALA A 531 -9.93 16.00 2.31
CA ALA A 531 -10.75 17.04 2.90
C ALA A 531 -10.32 17.32 4.34
N LEU A 532 -10.15 16.25 5.14
CA LEU A 532 -9.64 16.32 6.51
C LEU A 532 -8.19 16.83 6.55
N TYR A 533 -7.30 16.22 5.74
CA TYR A 533 -5.87 16.56 5.71
C TYR A 533 -5.62 18.04 5.38
N THR A 534 -6.39 18.60 4.44
CA THR A 534 -6.23 19.99 4.01
C THR A 534 -7.19 20.96 4.71
N ARG A 535 -7.97 20.51 5.70
CA ARG A 535 -8.93 21.32 6.49
C ARG A 535 -9.86 22.15 5.59
N TRP A 536 -10.57 21.48 4.70
CA TRP A 536 -11.45 22.12 3.71
C TRP A 536 -12.42 23.14 4.30
N ALA A 537 -13.01 22.85 5.46
CA ALA A 537 -13.95 23.75 6.12
C ALA A 537 -13.31 25.11 6.42
N GLN A 538 -12.08 25.10 6.96
CA GLN A 538 -11.32 26.32 7.25
C GLN A 538 -10.93 27.06 5.97
N ARG A 539 -10.50 26.34 4.94
CA ARG A 539 -10.10 26.94 3.65
C ARG A 539 -11.28 27.61 2.94
N ILE A 540 -12.44 26.97 2.96
CA ILE A 540 -13.67 27.51 2.34
C ILE A 540 -14.13 28.75 3.10
N ALA A 541 -14.10 28.73 4.44
CA ALA A 541 -14.45 29.89 5.26
C ALA A 541 -13.58 31.13 5.00
N GLN A 542 -12.35 30.95 4.50
CA GLN A 542 -11.44 32.04 4.15
C GLN A 542 -11.74 32.69 2.79
N LEU A 543 -12.64 32.12 1.97
CA LEU A 543 -12.96 32.64 0.64
C LEU A 543 -13.79 33.93 0.71
N ARG A 544 -13.10 35.07 0.73
CA ARG A 544 -13.70 36.41 0.81
C ARG A 544 -14.72 36.69 -0.30
N GLY A 545 -14.44 36.26 -1.53
CA GLY A 545 -15.34 36.47 -2.67
C GLY A 545 -16.67 35.74 -2.50
N LEU A 546 -16.62 34.44 -2.18
CA LEU A 546 -17.83 33.64 -1.96
C LEU A 546 -18.58 34.11 -0.70
N GLY A 547 -17.85 34.50 0.35
CA GLY A 547 -18.44 35.07 1.57
C GLY A 547 -19.22 36.35 1.35
N ARG A 548 -18.86 37.17 0.35
CA ARG A 548 -19.66 38.35 -0.05
C ARG A 548 -20.97 37.98 -0.75
N ILE A 549 -21.01 36.86 -1.47
CA ILE A 549 -22.18 36.45 -2.26
C ILE A 549 -23.23 35.75 -1.38
N ILE A 550 -22.80 34.79 -0.56
CA ILE A 550 -23.72 33.94 0.22
C ILE A 550 -23.74 34.25 1.73
N GLY A 551 -22.84 35.11 2.22
CA GLY A 551 -22.67 35.43 3.64
C GLY A 551 -21.71 34.46 4.36
N GLN A 552 -21.02 34.96 5.39
CA GLN A 552 -20.00 34.21 6.13
C GLN A 552 -20.56 32.98 6.85
N ASP A 553 -21.73 33.07 7.47
CA ASP A 553 -22.33 31.93 8.17
C ASP A 553 -22.69 30.78 7.22
N ARG A 554 -23.23 31.11 6.03
CA ARG A 554 -23.54 30.11 5.01
C ARG A 554 -22.27 29.52 4.40
N LEU A 555 -21.23 30.34 4.22
CA LEU A 555 -19.92 29.87 3.76
C LEU A 555 -19.28 28.89 4.74
N GLN A 556 -19.36 29.16 6.05
CA GLN A 556 -18.91 28.22 7.08
C GLN A 556 -19.69 26.91 7.04
N ARG A 557 -21.02 26.97 6.96
CA ARG A 557 -21.86 25.75 6.82
C ARG A 557 -21.52 24.98 5.55
N LEU A 558 -21.29 25.66 4.44
CA LEU A 558 -20.85 25.05 3.19
C LEU A 558 -19.47 24.38 3.35
N GLY A 559 -18.54 25.03 4.05
CA GLY A 559 -17.23 24.47 4.39
C GLY A 559 -17.33 23.17 5.17
N TRP A 560 -18.12 23.16 6.25
CA TRP A 560 -18.39 21.97 7.04
C TRP A 560 -19.10 20.87 6.24
N TYR A 561 -20.06 21.25 5.41
CA TYR A 561 -20.76 20.30 4.54
C TYR A 561 -19.80 19.63 3.56
N LEU A 562 -18.99 20.43 2.85
CA LEU A 562 -18.02 19.92 1.87
C LEU A 562 -16.95 19.06 2.55
N GLU A 563 -16.40 19.47 3.70
CA GLU A 563 -15.40 18.66 4.41
C GLU A 563 -15.94 17.27 4.79
N ASN A 564 -17.21 17.18 5.20
CA ASN A 564 -17.84 15.92 5.61
C ASN A 564 -18.42 15.08 4.44
N ASN A 565 -18.60 15.65 3.25
CA ASN A 565 -19.26 14.98 2.12
C ASN A 565 -18.42 14.95 0.83
N LEU A 566 -17.19 15.49 0.82
CA LEU A 566 -16.38 15.59 -0.39
C LEU A 566 -16.12 14.22 -1.02
N GLY A 567 -15.79 13.20 -0.22
CA GLY A 567 -15.59 11.85 -0.74
C GLY A 567 -16.86 11.29 -1.34
N GLY A 568 -17.99 11.42 -0.67
CA GLY A 568 -19.29 11.01 -1.18
C GLY A 568 -19.63 11.66 -2.52
N LEU A 569 -19.43 12.98 -2.64
CA LEU A 569 -19.66 13.76 -3.86
C LEU A 569 -18.71 13.32 -4.99
N MET A 570 -17.40 13.31 -4.75
CA MET A 570 -16.40 12.99 -5.76
C MET A 570 -16.48 11.52 -6.18
N GLY A 571 -16.74 10.60 -5.25
CA GLY A 571 -16.94 9.19 -5.56
C GLY A 571 -18.16 8.97 -6.47
N ASN A 572 -19.27 9.66 -6.23
CA ASN A 572 -20.44 9.61 -7.14
C ASN A 572 -20.16 10.27 -8.50
N PHE A 573 -19.48 11.41 -8.49
CA PHE A 573 -19.09 12.12 -9.71
C PHE A 573 -18.20 11.25 -10.61
N TYR A 574 -17.11 10.70 -10.08
CA TYR A 574 -16.20 9.84 -10.85
C TYR A 574 -16.82 8.50 -11.20
N PHE A 575 -17.73 7.95 -10.39
CA PHE A 575 -18.49 6.76 -10.76
C PHE A 575 -19.30 7.00 -12.04
N GLY A 576 -19.97 8.15 -12.15
CA GLY A 576 -20.67 8.55 -13.38
C GLY A 576 -19.73 8.71 -14.58
N ILE A 577 -18.55 9.30 -14.38
CA ILE A 577 -17.53 9.41 -15.44
C ILE A 577 -17.13 8.03 -15.95
N LEU A 578 -16.77 7.11 -15.05
CA LEU A 578 -16.34 5.75 -15.40
C LEU A 578 -17.43 5.00 -16.16
N LEU A 579 -18.68 5.05 -15.71
CA LEU A 579 -19.83 4.44 -16.38
C LEU A 579 -20.09 5.02 -17.78
N GLY A 580 -19.97 6.33 -17.94
CA GLY A 580 -20.26 7.00 -19.21
C GLY A 580 -19.16 6.89 -20.26
N SER A 581 -17.90 6.68 -19.83
CA SER A 581 -16.73 6.76 -20.72
C SER A 581 -16.13 5.41 -21.10
N ILE A 582 -16.30 4.35 -20.30
CA ILE A 582 -15.60 3.08 -20.55
C ILE A 582 -15.99 2.40 -21.87
N GLY A 583 -17.26 2.48 -22.27
CA GLY A 583 -17.70 1.94 -23.56
C GLY A 583 -16.96 2.63 -24.73
N THR A 584 -16.90 3.96 -24.70
CA THR A 584 -16.16 4.75 -25.69
C THR A 584 -14.65 4.51 -25.62
N LEU A 585 -14.08 4.36 -24.42
CA LEU A 585 -12.66 4.04 -24.26
C LEU A 585 -12.33 2.67 -24.86
N GLY A 586 -13.19 1.67 -24.66
CA GLY A 586 -13.10 0.37 -25.31
C GLY A 586 -13.06 0.51 -26.83
N PHE A 587 -14.03 1.25 -27.38
CA PHE A 587 -14.10 1.55 -28.81
C PHE A 587 -12.82 2.22 -29.35
N LEU A 588 -12.29 3.24 -28.66
CA LEU A 588 -11.08 3.97 -29.07
C LEU A 588 -9.81 3.09 -29.07
N ILE A 589 -9.73 2.12 -28.16
CA ILE A 589 -8.58 1.20 -28.05
C ILE A 589 -8.77 -0.04 -28.94
N GLY A 590 -9.95 -0.21 -29.57
CA GLY A 590 -10.28 -1.38 -30.38
C GLY A 590 -10.60 -2.64 -29.57
N LEU A 591 -11.00 -2.47 -28.31
CA LEU A 591 -11.39 -3.56 -27.41
C LEU A 591 -12.92 -3.60 -27.24
N PRO A 592 -13.56 -4.79 -27.29
CA PRO A 592 -15.00 -4.93 -27.05
C PRO A 592 -15.28 -4.83 -25.55
N ILE A 593 -15.23 -3.61 -25.02
CA ILE A 593 -15.41 -3.29 -23.59
C ILE A 593 -16.66 -2.44 -23.45
N ASP A 594 -17.56 -2.84 -22.57
CA ASP A 594 -18.76 -2.10 -22.21
C ASP A 594 -19.09 -2.32 -20.71
N ILE A 595 -20.12 -1.65 -20.20
CA ILE A 595 -20.54 -1.72 -18.80
C ILE A 595 -22.00 -2.11 -18.67
N ARG A 596 -22.28 -3.07 -17.80
CA ARG A 596 -23.65 -3.44 -17.39
C ARG A 596 -23.82 -3.26 -15.89
N HIS A 597 -24.77 -2.41 -15.52
CA HIS A 597 -25.14 -2.16 -14.14
C HIS A 597 -26.59 -2.57 -13.91
N ILE A 598 -26.88 -3.22 -12.79
CA ILE A 598 -28.19 -3.81 -12.50
C ILE A 598 -29.37 -2.85 -12.68
N THR A 599 -29.33 -1.65 -12.08
CA THR A 599 -30.48 -0.72 -12.14
C THR A 599 -30.73 -0.17 -13.55
N PHE A 600 -29.69 0.13 -14.32
CA PHE A 600 -29.85 0.56 -15.72
C PHE A 600 -30.33 -0.57 -16.61
N SER A 601 -29.87 -1.81 -16.36
CA SER A 601 -30.33 -3.00 -17.05
C SER A 601 -31.83 -3.24 -16.81
N ALA A 602 -32.30 -3.03 -15.58
CA ALA A 602 -33.70 -3.10 -15.22
C ALA A 602 -34.56 -2.00 -15.89
N ALA A 603 -34.07 -0.77 -15.94
CA ALA A 603 -34.74 0.32 -16.64
C ALA A 603 -34.82 0.05 -18.16
N ASN A 604 -33.73 -0.42 -18.77
CA ASN A 604 -33.69 -0.78 -20.19
C ASN A 604 -34.65 -1.92 -20.52
N PHE A 605 -34.75 -2.93 -19.66
CA PHE A 605 -35.74 -4.01 -19.80
C PHE A 605 -37.18 -3.47 -19.81
N ALA A 606 -37.51 -2.55 -18.89
CA ALA A 606 -38.83 -1.93 -18.83
C ALA A 606 -39.14 -1.10 -20.07
N THR A 607 -38.16 -0.33 -20.58
CA THR A 607 -38.30 0.42 -21.83
C THR A 607 -38.44 -0.49 -23.05
N ALA A 608 -37.69 -1.59 -23.11
CA ALA A 608 -37.77 -2.57 -24.19
C ALA A 608 -39.14 -3.27 -24.21
N LEU A 609 -39.72 -3.58 -23.04
CA LEU A 609 -41.06 -4.16 -22.95
C LEU A 609 -42.11 -3.28 -23.64
N VAL A 610 -42.06 -1.97 -23.42
CA VAL A 610 -42.97 -1.02 -24.08
C VAL A 610 -42.66 -0.86 -25.57
N GLY A 611 -41.37 -0.80 -25.94
CA GLY A 611 -40.96 -0.70 -27.35
C GLY A 611 -41.32 -1.91 -28.21
N LEU A 612 -41.60 -3.06 -27.59
CA LEU A 612 -42.12 -4.27 -28.22
C LEU A 612 -43.66 -4.40 -28.12
N ASP A 613 -44.37 -3.34 -27.72
CA ASP A 613 -45.82 -3.38 -27.48
C ASP A 613 -46.25 -4.51 -26.53
N HIS A 614 -45.41 -4.77 -25.52
CA HIS A 614 -45.60 -5.84 -24.53
C HIS A 614 -45.65 -7.25 -25.14
N ASN A 615 -45.31 -7.39 -26.44
CA ASN A 615 -45.29 -8.65 -27.16
C ASN A 615 -43.96 -9.40 -26.95
N MET A 616 -43.68 -9.75 -25.70
CA MET A 616 -42.48 -10.45 -25.30
C MET A 616 -42.81 -11.87 -24.82
N SER A 617 -42.10 -12.87 -25.36
CA SER A 617 -42.24 -14.25 -24.89
C SER A 617 -41.85 -14.38 -23.42
N TRP A 618 -42.53 -15.27 -22.68
CA TRP A 618 -42.23 -15.48 -21.26
C TRP A 618 -40.80 -16.00 -21.06
N GLN A 619 -40.25 -16.77 -22.02
CA GLN A 619 -38.88 -17.25 -22.00
C GLN A 619 -37.88 -16.08 -22.07
N LEU A 620 -38.12 -15.11 -22.97
CA LEU A 620 -37.28 -13.93 -23.09
C LEU A 620 -37.38 -13.05 -21.84
N ALA A 621 -38.56 -12.94 -21.24
CA ALA A 621 -38.75 -12.22 -19.98
C ALA A 621 -37.97 -12.85 -18.82
N VAL A 622 -38.10 -14.16 -18.62
CA VAL A 622 -37.36 -14.90 -17.57
C VAL A 622 -35.86 -14.83 -17.81
N LYS A 623 -35.41 -14.99 -19.06
CA LYS A 623 -34.00 -14.88 -19.44
C LYS A 623 -33.44 -13.49 -19.13
N SER A 624 -34.15 -12.44 -19.52
CA SER A 624 -33.77 -11.05 -19.24
C SER A 624 -33.73 -10.75 -17.74
N LEU A 625 -34.72 -11.20 -16.98
CA LEU A 625 -34.78 -11.01 -15.54
C LEU A 625 -33.64 -11.75 -14.82
N SER A 626 -33.35 -12.99 -15.24
CA SER A 626 -32.19 -13.75 -14.75
C SER A 626 -30.87 -13.03 -15.04
N GLY A 627 -30.77 -12.41 -16.22
CA GLY A 627 -29.66 -11.56 -16.61
C GLY A 627 -29.47 -10.35 -15.70
N ILE A 628 -30.54 -9.61 -15.40
CA ILE A 628 -30.52 -8.47 -14.47
C ILE A 628 -29.99 -8.89 -13.09
N PHE A 629 -30.46 -10.02 -12.55
CA PHE A 629 -29.97 -10.53 -11.26
C PHE A 629 -28.53 -11.02 -11.33
N ALA A 630 -28.11 -11.67 -12.42
CA ALA A 630 -26.73 -12.11 -12.62
C ALA A 630 -25.76 -10.91 -12.71
N ILE A 631 -26.15 -9.87 -13.44
CA ILE A 631 -25.42 -8.60 -13.55
C ILE A 631 -25.25 -7.98 -12.16
N GLY A 632 -26.31 -7.83 -11.37
CA GLY A 632 -26.21 -7.27 -10.02
C GLY A 632 -25.36 -8.11 -9.08
N THR A 633 -25.45 -9.44 -9.18
CA THR A 633 -24.59 -10.35 -8.42
C THR A 633 -23.12 -10.15 -8.77
N ALA A 634 -22.79 -10.04 -10.07
CA ALA A 634 -21.43 -9.77 -10.52
C ALA A 634 -20.92 -8.39 -10.09
N ASN A 635 -21.75 -7.33 -10.22
CA ASN A 635 -21.42 -5.99 -9.73
C ASN A 635 -21.03 -6.02 -8.24
N LEU A 636 -21.86 -6.68 -7.42
CA LEU A 636 -21.69 -6.81 -5.97
C LEU A 636 -20.43 -7.61 -5.61
N LEU A 637 -20.27 -8.82 -6.15
CA LEU A 637 -19.18 -9.73 -5.78
C LEU A 637 -17.80 -9.17 -6.14
N VAL A 638 -17.66 -8.59 -7.34
CA VAL A 638 -16.38 -8.03 -7.80
C VAL A 638 -16.02 -6.79 -6.99
N SER A 639 -16.96 -5.85 -6.84
CA SER A 639 -16.74 -4.62 -6.07
C SER A 639 -16.36 -4.92 -4.61
N PHE A 640 -17.14 -5.77 -3.95
CA PHE A 640 -16.91 -6.18 -2.56
C PHE A 640 -15.60 -6.97 -2.40
N GLY A 641 -15.34 -7.93 -3.30
CA GLY A 641 -14.17 -8.80 -3.23
C GLY A 641 -12.86 -8.02 -3.37
N LEU A 642 -12.80 -7.07 -4.32
CA LEU A 642 -11.64 -6.19 -4.49
C LEU A 642 -11.44 -5.27 -3.28
N ALA A 643 -12.51 -4.68 -2.77
CA ALA A 643 -12.45 -3.82 -1.60
C ALA A 643 -11.98 -4.56 -0.35
N LEU A 644 -12.51 -5.76 -0.10
CA LEU A 644 -12.08 -6.60 1.02
C LEU A 644 -10.63 -7.04 0.86
N TRP A 645 -10.20 -7.39 -0.35
CA TRP A 645 -8.81 -7.74 -0.62
C TRP A 645 -7.85 -6.57 -0.31
N VAL A 646 -8.15 -5.36 -0.77
CA VAL A 646 -7.33 -4.17 -0.46
C VAL A 646 -7.34 -3.85 1.03
N ALA A 647 -8.51 -3.94 1.69
CA ALA A 647 -8.65 -3.66 3.11
C ALA A 647 -7.87 -4.64 4.01
N LEU A 648 -7.84 -5.93 3.64
CA LEU A 648 -7.04 -6.93 4.34
C LEU A 648 -5.54 -6.73 4.09
N ARG A 649 -5.17 -6.40 2.85
CA ARG A 649 -3.77 -6.17 2.47
C ARG A 649 -3.17 -4.93 3.14
N SER A 650 -3.94 -3.84 3.27
CA SER A 650 -3.47 -2.61 3.96
C SER A 650 -3.20 -2.83 5.45
N ARG A 651 -3.77 -3.90 6.05
CA ARG A 651 -3.53 -4.33 7.43
C ARG A 651 -2.48 -5.43 7.56
N GLN A 652 -1.77 -5.74 6.46
CA GLN A 652 -0.75 -6.79 6.38
C GLN A 652 -1.24 -8.20 6.78
N VAL A 653 -2.54 -8.45 6.75
CA VAL A 653 -3.12 -9.75 7.07
C VAL A 653 -2.96 -10.66 5.84
N ARG A 654 -2.13 -11.71 5.96
CA ARG A 654 -1.99 -12.74 4.92
C ARG A 654 -3.23 -13.63 4.91
N PHE A 655 -4.20 -13.29 4.08
CA PHE A 655 -5.46 -14.04 3.98
C PHE A 655 -5.24 -15.42 3.34
N LYS A 656 -5.11 -16.47 4.17
CA LYS A 656 -4.99 -17.88 3.73
C LYS A 656 -6.30 -18.68 3.87
N HIS A 657 -7.34 -18.12 4.50
CA HIS A 657 -8.54 -18.86 4.93
C HIS A 657 -9.80 -18.61 4.07
N GLY A 658 -9.67 -18.09 2.84
CA GLY A 658 -10.83 -17.74 2.00
C GLY A 658 -11.79 -18.89 1.71
N MET A 659 -11.26 -20.10 1.52
CA MET A 659 -12.09 -21.29 1.30
C MET A 659 -12.88 -21.69 2.56
N GLN A 660 -12.32 -21.47 3.77
CA GLN A 660 -13.03 -21.75 5.02
C GLN A 660 -14.18 -20.76 5.24
N LEU A 661 -13.96 -19.48 4.96
CA LEU A 661 -15.00 -18.46 4.99
C LEU A 661 -16.17 -18.81 4.05
N LEU A 662 -15.86 -19.21 2.81
CA LEU A 662 -16.88 -19.60 1.84
C LEU A 662 -17.70 -20.81 2.33
N LYS A 663 -17.05 -21.79 2.96
CA LYS A 663 -17.73 -22.93 3.60
C LYS A 663 -18.65 -22.50 4.74
N ILE A 664 -18.25 -21.54 5.59
CA ILE A 664 -19.08 -21.02 6.68
C ILE A 664 -20.32 -20.31 6.10
N LEU A 665 -20.13 -19.42 5.11
CA LEU A 665 -21.23 -18.72 4.44
C LEU A 665 -22.18 -19.70 3.74
N GLY A 666 -21.65 -20.70 3.04
CA GLY A 666 -22.45 -21.75 2.40
C GLY A 666 -23.27 -22.57 3.40
N LYS A 667 -22.68 -22.96 4.54
CA LYS A 667 -23.41 -23.63 5.62
C LYS A 667 -24.54 -22.76 6.19
N ARG A 668 -24.31 -21.45 6.37
CA ARG A 668 -25.34 -20.50 6.86
C ARG A 668 -26.48 -20.32 5.85
N PHE A 669 -26.16 -20.24 4.56
CA PHE A 669 -27.15 -20.19 3.47
C PHE A 669 -28.03 -21.45 3.43
N LEU A 670 -27.41 -22.64 3.46
CA LEU A 670 -28.13 -23.91 3.39
C LEU A 670 -29.05 -24.15 4.61
N ARG A 671 -28.63 -23.72 5.81
CA ARG A 671 -29.42 -23.92 7.05
C ARG A 671 -30.65 -23.02 7.14
N ALA A 672 -30.55 -21.77 6.68
CA ALA A 672 -31.63 -20.79 6.84
C ALA A 672 -31.62 -19.76 5.70
N PRO A 673 -32.06 -20.11 4.48
CA PRO A 673 -31.94 -19.25 3.30
C PRO A 673 -32.75 -17.94 3.43
N ILE A 674 -33.97 -18.00 3.96
CA ILE A 674 -34.80 -16.79 4.16
C ILE A 674 -34.16 -15.85 5.18
N VAL A 675 -33.66 -16.40 6.30
CA VAL A 675 -32.94 -15.62 7.31
C VAL A 675 -31.63 -15.10 6.72
N PHE A 676 -30.95 -15.85 5.87
CA PHE A 676 -29.73 -15.43 5.17
C PHE A 676 -29.98 -14.16 4.34
N PHE A 677 -31.06 -14.08 3.57
CA PHE A 677 -31.39 -12.90 2.75
C PHE A 677 -32.06 -11.74 3.50
N PHE A 678 -32.90 -12.01 4.51
CA PHE A 678 -33.80 -11.00 5.10
C PHE A 678 -33.66 -10.81 6.62
N GLY A 679 -32.78 -11.54 7.31
CA GLY A 679 -32.56 -11.43 8.75
C GLY A 679 -33.65 -12.05 9.65
N SER A 680 -33.33 -12.21 10.94
CA SER A 680 -34.27 -12.72 11.95
C SER A 680 -35.23 -11.62 12.45
N LYS A 681 -36.34 -12.00 13.10
CA LYS A 681 -37.30 -11.04 13.68
C LYS A 681 -36.74 -10.30 14.91
N ASN A 682 -35.88 -10.96 15.70
CA ASN A 682 -35.21 -10.41 16.88
C ASN A 682 -33.71 -10.69 16.77
N PRO A 683 -32.82 -9.68 16.78
CA PRO A 683 -31.42 -9.93 17.04
C PRO A 683 -31.28 -10.38 18.52
N PRO A 684 -30.45 -11.37 18.84
CA PRO A 684 -30.00 -11.50 20.23
C PRO A 684 -29.32 -10.17 20.61
N PRO A 685 -29.48 -9.68 21.86
CA PRO A 685 -28.74 -8.51 22.31
C PRO A 685 -27.27 -8.76 22.01
N LEU A 686 -26.58 -7.77 21.44
CA LEU A 686 -25.12 -7.80 21.44
C LEU A 686 -24.72 -8.06 22.89
N ALA A 687 -24.07 -9.20 23.16
CA ALA A 687 -23.27 -9.32 24.36
C ALA A 687 -22.19 -8.24 24.23
N LEU A 688 -22.48 -7.06 24.76
CA LEU A 688 -21.43 -6.17 25.23
C LEU A 688 -20.56 -7.07 26.10
N LEU A 689 -19.29 -7.21 25.72
CA LEU A 689 -18.30 -7.84 26.56
C LEU A 689 -18.34 -7.10 27.89
N ASP A 690 -19.01 -7.70 28.86
CA ASP A 690 -19.11 -7.21 30.21
C ASP A 690 -17.70 -7.41 30.81
N ASP A 691 -16.90 -6.35 30.81
CA ASP A 691 -15.58 -6.27 31.46
C ASP A 691 -15.68 -6.36 33.01
N SER A 692 -16.77 -6.92 33.55
CA SER A 692 -17.07 -6.97 34.98
C SER A 692 -17.10 -8.39 35.58
N ALA A 693 -17.00 -9.46 34.78
CA ALA A 693 -17.00 -10.83 35.30
C ALA A 693 -15.57 -11.38 35.55
N ASN A 694 -14.78 -10.71 36.41
CA ASN A 694 -13.58 -11.33 37.01
C ASN A 694 -13.20 -10.73 38.37
N LEU A 695 -14.21 -10.43 39.20
CA LEU A 695 -14.02 -10.19 40.63
C LEU A 695 -14.83 -11.22 41.42
N SER A 696 -14.31 -12.45 41.49
CA SER A 696 -14.70 -13.38 42.54
C SER A 696 -14.04 -12.93 43.86
N PRO A 697 -14.79 -12.79 44.96
CA PRO A 697 -14.24 -12.42 46.26
C PRO A 697 -13.74 -13.69 46.96
N THR A 698 -12.43 -13.90 47.03
CA THR A 698 -11.87 -14.89 47.97
C THR A 698 -11.52 -14.20 49.27
N THR A 699 -12.48 -14.25 50.20
CA THR A 699 -12.33 -13.91 51.60
C THR A 699 -11.66 -15.07 52.34
N LYS A 700 -10.52 -14.78 52.99
CA LYS A 700 -9.98 -15.30 54.26
C LYS A 700 -9.78 -16.83 54.50
N ALA A 701 -8.54 -17.07 54.97
CA ALA A 701 -8.12 -17.91 56.09
C ALA A 701 -7.93 -19.43 55.86
N GLN A 702 -6.68 -19.90 56.01
CA GLN A 702 -6.23 -20.66 57.20
C GLN A 702 -4.74 -21.08 57.07
N LYS A 703 -4.00 -20.81 58.16
CA LYS A 703 -2.66 -21.27 58.57
C LYS A 703 -1.43 -20.83 57.79
#